data_AF-A0A0V0S2V0-F1
#
_entry.id   AF-A0A0V0S2V0-F1
#
_cell.length_a   1.000
_cell.length_b   1.000
_cell.length_c   1.000
_cell.angle_alpha   90.00
_cell.angle_beta   90.00
_cell.angle_gamma   90.00
#
_symmetry.space_group_name_H-M   'P 1'
#
loop_
_entity.id
_entity.type
_entity.pdbx_description
1 polymer ?
#
loop_
_entity_poly.entity_id
_entity_poly.type
_entity_poly.pdbx_seq_one_letter_code
_entity_poly.pdbx_strand_id
1 'polypeptide(L)'
;MDKLTQYLSSIKPYRDCDFIDRLNSFYTVIGTVCFAVLVSGWSFVGTPIQCWFPAYFKGWWIQYSLDYCYVQNTYFLPFTKSVPLKNYWDLIRSPIDIPESVEKREERLIGYYQWVPFILALVAVCFWMPMAFWRALNMHSGISVKTVCDMTSIVEHVEPLSRRKNVDKIAQLLDHSTVLSARLHGRNLFTGRYILLLYLAVKIYYVINAVMLFFMLQHFLGVDDSFWGARVFYNLVYGRQWEETGNFPRVTICDFEVRELGNVHRHSVQCVLMINMFNEKIFLFFWWWFVILAVLNFVNLLCWIASIIFDSFSWSYVISYLQDSDRWEMSESEFHLNIENFVKTCLQPDGMFLLRLIGTNSGEIVSKELVNSLWNRYLSRKISNHKKVDDDQFLLDFGTTATMFFVDSFLRALTPHNDDDLVDRVNYYYTPIIIAFFSLTLSAKQYVGQPIQCWVPAQFTGAWEQYTENYCFVQNTYFLQLTNQIPVDYVERDSREIGYYQWVPFILALQAFLFYLPCLIWRLTNWYSGISVLGITNMAVDAGNMDHETRKKNVKTVAQHIRQSLNLQRELSTSGKLFGFLIYGKHYGIYVTGLYLFIKFLYILNVVCQFLILNRFLGAQYTFWGFEILRDLAYGREWQESGHFPRVTMCDFDVRVLGNLHRWTVQCVLMINMFNEKIYLFLWWWFFIISIFTFLNFFYWIFVSFNENMQVNFISRYLRVSDKISDTLPEQRRVGKFVRRELRPDGVFLLRIIASNAGDIIATELITSLWTVYDAKQNHPTPPPVQSKKNMNYDKNDQSPYQEEKMPLAGSQ
;
A
#
# COMPACT_ATOMS: atom_id res chain seq x y z
N MET A 1 2.62 -2.80 -26.24
CA MET A 1 3.03 -4.00 -25.48
C MET A 1 4.26 -3.69 -24.62
N ASP A 2 5.33 -3.15 -25.19
CA ASP A 2 6.67 -3.07 -24.59
C ASP A 2 6.75 -2.48 -23.18
N LYS A 3 5.98 -1.42 -22.89
CA LYS A 3 5.88 -0.86 -21.51
C LYS A 3 5.30 -1.85 -20.49
N LEU A 4 4.36 -2.70 -20.90
CA LEU A 4 3.79 -3.76 -20.04
C LEU A 4 4.79 -4.90 -19.84
N THR A 5 5.52 -5.32 -20.88
CA THR A 5 6.61 -6.31 -20.73
C THR A 5 7.78 -5.75 -19.93
N GLN A 6 8.11 -4.46 -20.04
CA GLN A 6 9.11 -3.78 -19.21
C GLN A 6 8.67 -3.66 -17.74
N TYR A 7 7.39 -3.42 -17.49
CA TYR A 7 6.82 -3.41 -16.14
C TYR A 7 6.76 -4.81 -15.52
N LEU A 8 6.30 -5.82 -16.28
CA LEU A 8 6.27 -7.22 -15.83
C LEU A 8 7.66 -7.85 -15.66
N SER A 9 8.70 -7.31 -16.30
CA SER A 9 10.10 -7.77 -16.13
C SER A 9 10.91 -6.97 -15.11
N SER A 10 10.45 -5.76 -14.72
CA SER A 10 10.97 -5.06 -13.52
C SER A 10 10.36 -5.64 -12.24
N ILE A 11 9.12 -6.13 -12.30
CA ILE A 11 8.49 -6.95 -11.27
C ILE A 11 9.16 -8.33 -11.25
N LYS A 12 10.19 -8.48 -10.41
CA LYS A 12 10.88 -9.76 -10.15
C LYS A 12 10.53 -10.29 -8.76
N PRO A 13 10.45 -11.62 -8.55
CA PRO A 13 10.25 -12.17 -7.23
C PRO A 13 11.51 -11.99 -6.39
N TYR A 14 11.39 -11.37 -5.22
CA TYR A 14 12.52 -11.18 -4.30
C TYR A 14 12.98 -12.52 -3.69
N ARG A 15 14.27 -12.58 -3.31
CA ARG A 15 14.89 -13.77 -2.69
C ARG A 15 14.80 -13.80 -1.16
N ASP A 16 13.91 -13.00 -0.56
CA ASP A 16 13.76 -12.80 0.89
C ASP A 16 12.79 -13.78 1.59
N CYS A 17 12.47 -14.89 0.92
CA CYS A 17 11.48 -15.90 1.30
C CYS A 17 11.63 -17.20 0.47
N ASP A 18 10.90 -18.26 0.84
CA ASP A 18 10.91 -19.54 0.13
C ASP A 18 10.17 -19.51 -1.22
N PHE A 19 10.38 -20.54 -2.05
CA PHE A 19 9.63 -20.72 -3.30
C PHE A 19 8.09 -20.74 -3.11
N ILE A 20 7.60 -21.40 -2.06
CA ILE A 20 6.16 -21.47 -1.77
C ILE A 20 5.60 -20.08 -1.43
N ASP A 21 6.35 -19.24 -0.72
CA ASP A 21 5.91 -17.89 -0.37
C ASP A 21 5.82 -17.02 -1.63
N ARG A 22 6.82 -17.12 -2.53
CA ARG A 22 6.77 -16.50 -3.87
C ARG A 22 5.56 -17.00 -4.68
N LEU A 23 5.21 -18.28 -4.58
CA LEU A 23 4.05 -18.85 -5.28
C LEU A 23 2.74 -18.15 -4.86
N ASN A 24 2.58 -17.88 -3.56
CA ASN A 24 1.48 -17.10 -3.02
C ASN A 24 1.60 -15.60 -3.40
N SER A 25 2.65 -14.92 -2.93
CA SER A 25 2.71 -13.45 -2.90
C SER A 25 3.08 -12.78 -4.22
N PHE A 26 3.54 -13.54 -5.21
CA PHE A 26 4.03 -13.02 -6.48
C PHE A 26 3.29 -13.68 -7.65
N TYR A 27 3.41 -15.00 -7.81
CA TYR A 27 2.82 -15.68 -8.97
C TYR A 27 1.29 -15.68 -8.91
N THR A 28 0.69 -16.00 -7.75
CA THR A 28 -0.78 -15.94 -7.59
C THR A 28 -1.29 -14.50 -7.64
N VAL A 29 -0.58 -13.54 -7.03
CA VAL A 29 -0.96 -12.12 -7.09
C VAL A 29 -0.98 -11.59 -8.53
N ILE A 30 0.09 -11.79 -9.30
CA ILE A 30 0.18 -11.34 -10.70
C ILE A 30 -0.87 -12.04 -11.57
N GLY A 31 -1.03 -13.36 -11.44
CA GLY A 31 -2.07 -14.10 -12.15
C GLY A 31 -3.47 -13.56 -11.86
N THR A 32 -3.78 -13.30 -10.58
CA THR A 32 -5.08 -12.77 -10.15
C THR A 32 -5.31 -11.34 -10.64
N VAL A 33 -4.29 -10.48 -10.62
CA VAL A 33 -4.38 -9.12 -11.20
C VAL A 33 -4.60 -9.19 -12.72
N CYS A 34 -3.92 -10.09 -13.44
CA CYS A 34 -4.17 -10.29 -14.87
C CYS A 34 -5.60 -10.74 -15.16
N PHE A 35 -6.17 -11.66 -14.36
CA PHE A 35 -7.59 -12.04 -14.48
C PHE A 35 -8.53 -10.88 -14.14
N ALA A 36 -8.25 -10.11 -13.08
CA ALA A 36 -9.05 -8.93 -12.72
C ALA A 36 -9.08 -7.89 -13.84
N VAL A 37 -7.91 -7.58 -14.45
CA VAL A 37 -7.79 -6.66 -15.58
C VAL A 37 -8.52 -7.18 -16.82
N LEU A 38 -8.44 -8.48 -17.11
CA LEU A 38 -9.14 -9.12 -18.23
C LEU A 38 -10.66 -9.03 -18.08
N VAL A 39 -11.20 -9.39 -16.90
CA VAL A 39 -12.65 -9.30 -16.63
C VAL A 39 -13.10 -7.84 -16.59
N SER A 40 -12.31 -6.91 -16.03
CA SER A 40 -12.66 -5.49 -16.06
C SER A 40 -12.67 -4.91 -17.48
N GLY A 41 -11.77 -5.34 -18.38
CA GLY A 41 -11.78 -4.89 -19.78
C GLY A 41 -13.11 -5.17 -20.45
N TRP A 42 -13.64 -6.39 -20.28
CA TRP A 42 -14.96 -6.78 -20.78
C TRP A 42 -16.13 -6.13 -20.01
N SER A 43 -16.00 -5.95 -18.70
CA SER A 43 -17.07 -5.42 -17.85
C SER A 43 -17.25 -3.90 -17.90
N PHE A 44 -16.21 -3.14 -18.27
CA PHE A 44 -16.26 -1.67 -18.33
C PHE A 44 -16.34 -1.11 -19.76
N VAL A 45 -15.76 -1.81 -20.75
CA VAL A 45 -15.63 -1.34 -22.14
C VAL A 45 -16.35 -2.24 -23.16
N GLY A 46 -16.58 -3.52 -22.83
CA GLY A 46 -17.33 -4.44 -23.68
C GLY A 46 -18.85 -4.36 -23.48
N THR A 47 -19.58 -5.18 -24.24
CA THR A 47 -21.01 -5.47 -23.97
C THR A 47 -21.10 -6.76 -23.13
N PRO A 48 -21.36 -6.68 -21.81
CA PRO A 48 -21.31 -7.84 -20.92
C PRO A 48 -22.53 -8.77 -21.05
N ILE A 49 -23.64 -8.23 -21.56
CA ILE A 49 -24.94 -8.88 -21.73
C ILE A 49 -25.50 -8.59 -23.13
N GLN A 50 -26.24 -9.55 -23.70
CA GLN A 50 -27.01 -9.37 -24.94
C GLN A 50 -28.35 -10.10 -24.80
N CYS A 51 -29.49 -9.43 -25.03
CA CYS A 51 -30.82 -10.02 -24.82
C CYS A 51 -31.61 -10.15 -26.13
N TRP A 52 -32.51 -11.12 -26.17
CA TRP A 52 -33.45 -11.35 -27.27
C TRP A 52 -34.67 -10.43 -27.10
N PHE A 53 -34.88 -9.53 -28.06
CA PHE A 53 -36.03 -8.62 -28.07
C PHE A 53 -37.04 -8.98 -29.18
N PRO A 54 -38.35 -8.78 -28.96
CA PRO A 54 -39.36 -8.85 -30.01
C PRO A 54 -39.10 -7.85 -31.14
N ALA A 55 -39.46 -8.20 -32.38
CA ALA A 55 -39.17 -7.42 -33.59
C ALA A 55 -39.80 -6.01 -33.66
N TYR A 56 -40.66 -5.63 -32.72
CA TYR A 56 -41.17 -4.26 -32.59
C TYR A 56 -40.24 -3.33 -31.80
N PHE A 57 -39.25 -3.87 -31.08
CA PHE A 57 -38.28 -3.06 -30.33
C PHE A 57 -37.37 -2.25 -31.27
N LYS A 58 -37.17 -0.98 -30.91
CA LYS A 58 -36.24 -0.06 -31.59
C LYS A 58 -34.83 -0.20 -31.03
N GLY A 59 -33.81 0.15 -31.81
CA GLY A 59 -32.40 0.00 -31.42
C GLY A 59 -32.04 0.70 -30.10
N TRP A 60 -32.66 1.83 -29.82
CA TRP A 60 -32.50 2.61 -28.58
C TRP A 60 -33.15 1.93 -27.36
N TRP A 61 -34.37 1.42 -27.51
CA TRP A 61 -35.02 0.60 -26.49
C TRP A 61 -34.25 -0.69 -26.19
N ILE A 62 -33.62 -1.29 -27.21
CA ILE A 62 -32.72 -2.43 -27.03
C ILE A 62 -31.54 -2.03 -26.15
N GLN A 63 -30.82 -0.94 -26.47
CA GLN A 63 -29.71 -0.46 -25.65
C GLN A 63 -30.16 -0.21 -24.19
N TYR A 64 -31.18 0.63 -23.99
CA TYR A 64 -31.73 0.94 -22.66
C TYR A 64 -32.02 -0.32 -21.83
N SER A 65 -32.62 -1.33 -22.47
CA SER A 65 -33.00 -2.58 -21.81
C SER A 65 -31.79 -3.46 -21.52
N LEU A 66 -30.74 -3.46 -22.35
CA LEU A 66 -29.47 -4.15 -22.06
C LEU A 66 -28.80 -3.56 -20.81
N ASP A 67 -28.73 -2.23 -20.74
CA ASP A 67 -28.13 -1.53 -19.59
C ASP A 67 -28.97 -1.74 -18.32
N TYR A 68 -30.30 -1.64 -18.40
CA TYR A 68 -31.21 -1.99 -17.28
C TYR A 68 -30.92 -3.42 -16.80
N CYS A 69 -30.90 -4.39 -17.71
CA CYS A 69 -30.70 -5.81 -17.40
C CYS A 69 -29.29 -6.19 -16.96
N TYR A 70 -28.29 -5.33 -17.18
CA TYR A 70 -26.95 -5.51 -16.62
C TYR A 70 -26.85 -4.94 -15.19
N VAL A 71 -27.51 -3.80 -14.95
CA VAL A 71 -27.44 -2.99 -13.74
C VAL A 71 -28.40 -3.48 -12.65
N GLN A 72 -29.56 -4.02 -13.05
CA GLN A 72 -30.43 -4.87 -12.25
C GLN A 72 -29.87 -6.31 -12.20
N ASN A 73 -30.24 -7.08 -11.18
CA ASN A 73 -29.90 -8.50 -11.09
C ASN A 73 -30.79 -9.33 -12.06
N THR A 74 -30.26 -10.41 -12.65
CA THR A 74 -31.03 -11.33 -13.52
C THR A 74 -31.22 -12.69 -12.85
N TYR A 75 -32.22 -13.49 -13.24
CA TYR A 75 -32.51 -14.80 -12.61
C TYR A 75 -32.43 -15.96 -13.60
N PHE A 76 -32.07 -17.15 -13.12
CA PHE A 76 -32.04 -18.37 -13.94
C PHE A 76 -33.31 -19.20 -13.80
N LEU A 77 -33.86 -19.65 -14.93
CA LEU A 77 -34.80 -20.76 -15.00
C LEU A 77 -34.16 -21.90 -15.82
N PRO A 78 -34.20 -23.15 -15.35
CA PRO A 78 -33.70 -24.30 -16.12
C PRO A 78 -34.59 -24.57 -17.34
N PHE A 79 -33.99 -25.10 -18.41
CA PHE A 79 -34.71 -25.45 -19.63
C PHE A 79 -35.56 -26.73 -19.45
N THR A 80 -36.70 -26.59 -18.80
CA THR A 80 -37.72 -27.63 -18.75
C THR A 80 -38.23 -27.91 -20.17
N LYS A 81 -37.92 -29.10 -20.70
CA LYS A 81 -38.53 -29.61 -21.93
C LYS A 81 -40.02 -29.80 -21.70
N SER A 82 -40.82 -28.83 -22.11
CA SER A 82 -42.28 -28.99 -22.17
C SER A 82 -42.63 -30.18 -23.06
N VAL A 83 -43.68 -30.91 -22.68
CA VAL A 83 -44.22 -32.00 -23.51
C VAL A 83 -44.66 -31.39 -24.85
N PRO A 84 -44.30 -31.97 -26.01
CA PRO A 84 -44.62 -31.37 -27.30
C PRO A 84 -46.11 -31.09 -27.44
N LEU A 85 -46.43 -29.81 -27.64
CA LEU A 85 -47.78 -29.25 -27.72
C LEU A 85 -48.61 -30.00 -28.76
N LYS A 86 -49.77 -30.52 -28.34
CA LYS A 86 -50.70 -31.22 -29.26
C LYS A 86 -51.77 -30.30 -29.81
N ASN A 87 -52.17 -29.25 -29.09
CA ASN A 87 -53.18 -28.29 -29.54
C ASN A 87 -52.77 -26.83 -29.30
N TYR A 88 -53.33 -25.93 -30.11
CA TYR A 88 -53.19 -24.48 -29.96
C TYR A 88 -53.62 -23.96 -28.58
N TRP A 89 -54.66 -24.56 -27.98
CA TRP A 89 -55.17 -24.15 -26.66
C TRP A 89 -54.24 -24.50 -25.49
N ASP A 90 -53.32 -25.43 -25.67
CA ASP A 90 -52.31 -25.76 -24.65
C ASP A 90 -51.27 -24.63 -24.53
N LEU A 91 -51.01 -23.88 -25.61
CA LEU A 91 -50.10 -22.71 -25.65
C LEU A 91 -50.49 -21.61 -24.64
N ILE A 92 -51.78 -21.50 -24.33
CA ILE A 92 -52.34 -20.49 -23.41
C ILE A 92 -52.39 -21.03 -21.97
N ARG A 93 -52.40 -22.37 -21.79
CA ARG A 93 -52.66 -23.03 -20.50
C ARG A 93 -51.42 -23.67 -19.86
N SER A 94 -50.35 -23.87 -20.63
CA SER A 94 -49.01 -24.16 -20.10
C SER A 94 -47.99 -23.15 -20.64
N PRO A 95 -48.01 -21.89 -20.16
CA PRO A 95 -46.79 -21.09 -20.14
C PRO A 95 -45.71 -21.84 -19.33
N ILE A 96 -44.45 -21.44 -19.47
CA ILE A 96 -43.43 -21.81 -18.48
C ILE A 96 -43.86 -21.17 -17.16
N ASP A 97 -43.89 -21.92 -16.06
CA ASP A 97 -44.20 -21.40 -14.71
C ASP A 97 -43.08 -20.47 -14.22
N ILE A 98 -43.03 -19.25 -14.76
CA ILE A 98 -42.32 -18.14 -14.14
C ILE A 98 -43.09 -17.83 -12.86
N PRO A 99 -42.50 -17.97 -11.65
CA PRO A 99 -43.27 -17.88 -10.40
C PRO A 99 -43.97 -16.52 -10.29
N GLU A 100 -45.29 -16.56 -10.10
CA GLU A 100 -46.13 -15.36 -9.91
C GLU A 100 -45.74 -14.59 -8.64
N SER A 101 -45.35 -15.32 -7.59
CA SER A 101 -44.76 -14.76 -6.38
C SER A 101 -43.38 -14.16 -6.67
N VAL A 102 -43.25 -12.85 -6.50
CA VAL A 102 -42.00 -12.09 -6.71
C VAL A 102 -40.87 -12.63 -5.83
N GLU A 103 -41.15 -12.96 -4.56
CA GLU A 103 -40.20 -13.53 -3.58
C GLU A 103 -39.41 -14.73 -4.15
N LYS A 104 -40.07 -15.71 -4.76
CA LYS A 104 -39.42 -16.90 -5.36
C LYS A 104 -38.62 -16.62 -6.63
N ARG A 105 -38.74 -15.42 -7.18
CA ARG A 105 -37.94 -14.89 -8.28
C ARG A 105 -36.71 -14.17 -7.74
N GLU A 106 -36.88 -13.42 -6.65
CA GLU A 106 -35.82 -12.75 -5.88
C GLU A 106 -34.85 -13.75 -5.25
N GLU A 107 -35.34 -14.85 -4.67
CA GLU A 107 -34.55 -16.01 -4.21
C GLU A 107 -33.60 -16.60 -5.27
N ARG A 108 -33.79 -16.27 -6.56
CA ARG A 108 -33.03 -16.80 -7.70
C ARG A 108 -32.24 -15.74 -8.45
N LEU A 109 -32.10 -14.53 -7.89
CA LEU A 109 -31.34 -13.45 -8.50
C LEU A 109 -29.83 -13.72 -8.45
N ILE A 110 -29.18 -13.37 -9.56
CA ILE A 110 -27.77 -13.58 -9.84
C ILE A 110 -27.16 -12.20 -10.10
N GLY A 111 -26.42 -11.69 -9.13
CA GLY A 111 -25.73 -10.39 -9.22
C GLY A 111 -24.20 -10.47 -9.16
N TYR A 112 -23.63 -11.64 -8.87
CA TYR A 112 -22.19 -11.77 -8.57
C TYR A 112 -21.29 -11.29 -9.71
N TYR A 113 -21.73 -11.35 -10.97
CA TYR A 113 -20.95 -10.92 -12.13
C TYR A 113 -20.57 -9.43 -12.08
N GLN A 114 -21.39 -8.58 -11.45
CA GLN A 114 -21.08 -7.15 -11.24
C GLN A 114 -19.85 -6.95 -10.33
N TRP A 115 -19.58 -7.90 -9.44
CA TRP A 115 -18.57 -7.79 -8.38
C TRP A 115 -17.24 -8.48 -8.69
N VAL A 116 -17.19 -9.39 -9.68
CA VAL A 116 -16.01 -10.24 -9.97
C VAL A 116 -14.69 -9.45 -10.06
N PRO A 117 -14.58 -8.31 -10.79
CA PRO A 117 -13.32 -7.56 -10.86
C PRO A 117 -12.80 -7.10 -9.49
N PHE A 118 -13.70 -6.66 -8.61
CA PHE A 118 -13.38 -6.16 -7.28
C PHE A 118 -12.98 -7.30 -6.33
N ILE A 119 -13.67 -8.44 -6.41
CA ILE A 119 -13.34 -9.64 -5.63
C ILE A 119 -11.98 -10.20 -6.04
N LEU A 120 -11.66 -10.26 -7.34
CA LEU A 120 -10.34 -10.68 -7.80
C LEU A 120 -9.23 -9.71 -7.34
N ALA A 121 -9.49 -8.40 -7.36
CA ALA A 121 -8.56 -7.41 -6.80
C ALA A 121 -8.34 -7.62 -5.28
N LEU A 122 -9.40 -7.89 -4.52
CA LEU A 122 -9.31 -8.18 -3.08
C LEU A 122 -8.53 -9.48 -2.79
N VAL A 123 -8.80 -10.56 -3.54
CA VAL A 123 -8.03 -11.82 -3.47
C VAL A 123 -6.54 -11.57 -3.70
N ALA A 124 -6.18 -10.75 -4.70
CA ALA A 124 -4.79 -10.40 -4.99
C ALA A 124 -4.13 -9.62 -3.83
N VAL A 125 -4.84 -8.68 -3.20
CA VAL A 125 -4.36 -7.95 -2.01
C VAL A 125 -4.16 -8.91 -0.82
N CYS A 126 -5.10 -9.83 -0.59
CA CYS A 126 -5.01 -10.83 0.48
C CYS A 126 -3.79 -11.76 0.32
N PHE A 127 -3.46 -12.22 -0.89
CA PHE A 127 -2.23 -13.00 -1.13
C PHE A 127 -0.93 -12.18 -1.01
N TRP A 128 -0.98 -10.86 -1.24
CA TRP A 128 0.17 -9.97 -1.09
C TRP A 128 0.44 -9.58 0.38
N MET A 129 -0.60 -9.44 1.18
CA MET A 129 -0.54 -8.88 2.55
C MET A 129 0.45 -9.59 3.50
N PRO A 130 0.61 -10.93 3.50
CA PRO A 130 1.61 -11.61 4.33
C PRO A 130 3.06 -11.19 4.05
N MET A 131 3.43 -10.87 2.79
CA MET A 131 4.77 -10.34 2.50
C MET A 131 4.93 -8.86 2.87
N ALA A 132 3.86 -8.06 2.78
CA ALA A 132 3.88 -6.70 3.29
C ALA A 132 4.12 -6.70 4.81
N PHE A 133 3.45 -7.60 5.54
CA PHE A 133 3.61 -7.83 6.97
C PHE A 133 5.03 -8.34 7.32
N TRP A 134 5.54 -9.35 6.62
CA TRP A 134 6.92 -9.85 6.76
C TRP A 134 7.94 -8.70 6.65
N ARG A 135 7.87 -7.91 5.58
CA ARG A 135 8.83 -6.84 5.30
C ARG A 135 8.72 -5.68 6.29
N ALA A 136 7.51 -5.29 6.66
CA ALA A 136 7.28 -4.22 7.64
C ALA A 136 7.88 -4.56 9.02
N LEU A 137 7.63 -5.77 9.52
CA LEU A 137 8.15 -6.18 10.84
C LEU A 137 9.64 -6.55 10.80
N ASN A 138 10.13 -7.15 9.71
CA ASN A 138 11.56 -7.44 9.56
C ASN A 138 12.41 -6.15 9.43
N MET A 139 11.84 -5.01 9.02
CA MET A 139 12.54 -3.72 9.06
C MET A 139 12.97 -3.33 10.49
N HIS A 140 12.27 -3.83 11.52
CA HIS A 140 12.60 -3.62 12.93
C HIS A 140 13.54 -4.68 13.54
N SER A 141 13.99 -5.68 12.78
CA SER A 141 14.91 -6.72 13.29
C SER A 141 16.37 -6.26 13.43
N GLY A 142 16.72 -5.14 12.77
CA GLY A 142 18.09 -4.66 12.63
C GLY A 142 18.94 -5.40 11.58
N ILE A 143 18.41 -6.46 10.96
CA ILE A 143 19.09 -7.25 9.91
C ILE A 143 18.14 -7.37 8.71
N SER A 144 18.41 -6.62 7.64
CA SER A 144 17.63 -6.72 6.41
C SER A 144 17.93 -8.02 5.66
N VAL A 145 17.19 -9.09 6.01
CA VAL A 145 17.28 -10.43 5.40
C VAL A 145 17.32 -10.36 3.87
N LYS A 146 16.49 -9.50 3.27
CA LYS A 146 16.53 -9.21 1.83
C LYS A 146 17.93 -8.81 1.34
N THR A 147 18.57 -7.83 1.98
CA THR A 147 19.91 -7.37 1.60
C THR A 147 20.93 -8.50 1.68
N VAL A 148 20.83 -9.37 2.70
CA VAL A 148 21.71 -10.54 2.82
C VAL A 148 21.49 -11.52 1.67
N CYS A 149 20.24 -11.91 1.38
CA CYS A 149 19.91 -12.84 0.30
C CYS A 149 20.23 -12.28 -1.10
N ASP A 150 20.02 -10.97 -1.31
CA ASP A 150 20.41 -10.29 -2.54
C ASP A 150 21.95 -10.29 -2.68
N MET A 151 22.70 -9.97 -1.61
CA MET A 151 24.18 -10.05 -1.59
C MET A 151 24.71 -11.46 -1.86
N THR A 152 24.19 -12.50 -1.20
CA THR A 152 24.63 -13.89 -1.44
C THR A 152 24.32 -14.35 -2.85
N SER A 153 23.22 -13.90 -3.45
CA SER A 153 22.86 -14.24 -4.84
C SER A 153 23.76 -13.59 -5.90
N ILE A 154 24.30 -12.40 -5.63
CA ILE A 154 25.31 -11.78 -6.50
C ILE A 154 26.62 -12.57 -6.41
N VAL A 155 26.99 -12.95 -5.18
CA VAL A 155 28.23 -13.68 -4.87
C VAL A 155 28.23 -15.12 -5.44
N GLU A 156 27.06 -15.76 -5.59
CA GLU A 156 26.88 -17.06 -6.26
C GLU A 156 27.57 -17.14 -7.64
N HIS A 157 27.49 -16.06 -8.43
CA HIS A 157 27.99 -15.99 -9.81
C HIS A 157 29.43 -15.45 -9.94
N VAL A 158 30.14 -15.25 -8.82
CA VAL A 158 31.52 -14.71 -8.80
C VAL A 158 32.57 -15.82 -8.83
N GLU A 159 33.71 -15.55 -9.48
CA GLU A 159 34.90 -16.41 -9.51
C GLU A 159 35.34 -16.82 -8.08
N PRO A 160 35.67 -18.10 -7.82
CA PRO A 160 35.80 -18.66 -6.46
C PRO A 160 36.75 -17.92 -5.51
N LEU A 161 37.87 -17.36 -5.98
CA LEU A 161 38.80 -16.58 -5.14
C LEU A 161 38.20 -15.24 -4.68
N SER A 162 37.49 -14.55 -5.58
CA SER A 162 36.78 -13.31 -5.27
C SER A 162 35.49 -13.58 -4.49
N ARG A 163 34.83 -14.72 -4.76
CA ARG A 163 33.65 -15.20 -4.04
C ARG A 163 33.94 -15.36 -2.56
N ARG A 164 35.00 -16.09 -2.18
CA ARG A 164 35.39 -16.30 -0.78
C ARG A 164 35.61 -14.98 -0.04
N LYS A 165 36.35 -14.04 -0.64
CA LYS A 165 36.55 -12.69 -0.06
C LYS A 165 35.24 -11.93 0.18
N ASN A 166 34.25 -12.09 -0.70
CA ASN A 166 32.93 -11.48 -0.53
C ASN A 166 32.08 -12.22 0.52
N VAL A 167 32.15 -13.55 0.58
CA VAL A 167 31.54 -14.37 1.65
C VAL A 167 32.11 -13.99 3.02
N ASP A 168 33.43 -13.79 3.14
CA ASP A 168 34.07 -13.35 4.38
C ASP A 168 33.61 -11.96 4.85
N LYS A 169 33.27 -11.05 3.91
CA LYS A 169 32.65 -9.75 4.24
C LYS A 169 31.20 -9.92 4.71
N ILE A 170 30.42 -10.77 4.06
CA ILE A 170 29.04 -11.09 4.48
C ILE A 170 29.05 -11.73 5.89
N ALA A 171 29.94 -12.69 6.14
CA ALA A 171 30.15 -13.29 7.45
C ALA A 171 30.49 -12.25 8.53
N GLN A 172 31.33 -11.26 8.21
CA GLN A 172 31.69 -10.16 9.12
C GLN A 172 30.51 -9.23 9.43
N LEU A 173 29.68 -8.92 8.45
CA LEU A 173 28.47 -8.09 8.62
C LEU A 173 27.45 -8.81 9.51
N LEU A 174 27.21 -10.11 9.24
CA LEU A 174 26.30 -10.94 10.03
C LEU A 174 26.79 -11.06 11.48
N ASP A 175 28.06 -11.36 11.70
CA ASP A 175 28.65 -11.52 13.04
C ASP A 175 28.64 -10.24 13.87
N HIS A 176 28.83 -9.07 13.23
CA HIS A 176 28.66 -7.77 13.90
C HIS A 176 27.20 -7.54 14.30
N SER A 177 26.25 -7.89 13.42
CA SER A 177 24.82 -7.62 13.64
C SER A 177 24.17 -8.53 14.69
N THR A 178 24.56 -9.81 14.80
CA THR A 178 24.07 -10.71 15.87
C THR A 178 24.54 -10.25 17.25
N VAL A 179 25.83 -9.91 17.39
CA VAL A 179 26.41 -9.36 18.62
C VAL A 179 25.74 -8.04 19.03
N LEU A 180 25.47 -7.16 18.06
CA LEU A 180 24.80 -5.88 18.31
C LEU A 180 23.33 -6.05 18.72
N SER A 181 22.59 -6.97 18.07
CA SER A 181 21.18 -7.25 18.42
C SER A 181 21.04 -7.85 19.82
N ALA A 182 21.93 -8.76 20.22
CA ALA A 182 21.97 -9.32 21.57
C ALA A 182 22.18 -8.24 22.65
N ARG A 183 22.98 -7.21 22.35
CA ARG A 183 23.18 -6.04 23.23
C ARG A 183 21.97 -5.10 23.25
N LEU A 184 21.32 -4.86 22.10
CA LEU A 184 20.15 -3.97 21.97
C LEU A 184 18.89 -4.47 22.69
N HIS A 185 18.70 -5.78 22.79
CA HIS A 185 17.42 -6.38 23.20
C HIS A 185 17.42 -7.06 24.58
N GLY A 186 18.58 -7.32 25.19
CA GLY A 186 18.69 -7.81 26.57
C GLY A 186 18.06 -9.19 26.80
N ARG A 187 17.85 -9.60 28.06
CA ARG A 187 17.28 -10.91 28.44
C ARG A 187 15.74 -10.97 28.24
N ASN A 188 15.27 -10.58 27.06
CA ASN A 188 13.89 -10.81 26.62
C ASN A 188 13.73 -12.21 26.02
N LEU A 189 12.53 -12.78 26.10
CA LEU A 189 12.22 -14.17 25.70
C LEU A 189 12.41 -14.46 24.19
N PHE A 190 12.71 -13.44 23.39
CA PHE A 190 12.79 -13.47 21.93
C PHE A 190 14.20 -13.24 21.35
N THR A 191 15.23 -12.96 22.15
CA THR A 191 16.60 -12.78 21.61
C THR A 191 17.10 -14.05 20.91
N GLY A 192 17.51 -13.90 19.64
CA GLY A 192 17.97 -15.00 18.79
C GLY A 192 16.85 -15.89 18.21
N ARG A 193 15.58 -15.54 18.41
CA ARG A 193 14.40 -16.27 17.90
C ARG A 193 13.36 -15.36 17.22
N TYR A 194 13.62 -14.06 17.10
CA TYR A 194 12.63 -13.08 16.66
C TYR A 194 12.31 -13.21 15.17
N ILE A 195 13.35 -13.32 14.32
CA ILE A 195 13.19 -13.40 12.87
C ILE A 195 12.51 -14.73 12.49
N LEU A 196 12.91 -15.83 13.14
CA LEU A 196 12.35 -17.16 12.96
C LEU A 196 10.88 -17.24 13.38
N LEU A 197 10.52 -16.69 14.55
CA LEU A 197 9.12 -16.68 15.02
C LEU A 197 8.24 -15.75 14.19
N LEU A 198 8.77 -14.61 13.72
CA LEU A 198 8.09 -13.74 12.77
C LEU A 198 7.82 -14.46 11.44
N TYR A 199 8.80 -15.20 10.91
CA TYR A 199 8.63 -15.99 9.68
C TYR A 199 7.60 -17.11 9.86
N LEU A 200 7.61 -17.80 11.00
CA LEU A 200 6.62 -18.82 11.34
C LEU A 200 5.20 -18.22 11.42
N ALA A 201 5.04 -17.02 12.00
CA ALA A 201 3.76 -16.31 12.00
C ALA A 201 3.28 -15.98 10.58
N VAL A 202 4.18 -15.61 9.67
CA VAL A 202 3.87 -15.41 8.24
C VAL A 202 3.45 -16.72 7.55
N LYS A 203 4.10 -17.86 7.85
CA LYS A 203 3.65 -19.18 7.35
C LYS A 203 2.24 -19.53 7.83
N ILE A 204 1.95 -19.32 9.11
CA ILE A 204 0.62 -19.54 9.69
C ILE A 204 -0.42 -18.63 9.01
N TYR A 205 -0.07 -17.37 8.78
CA TYR A 205 -0.94 -16.42 8.07
C TYR A 205 -1.23 -16.87 6.62
N TYR A 206 -0.26 -17.41 5.87
CA TYR A 206 -0.52 -17.98 4.55
C TYR A 206 -1.54 -19.15 4.57
N VAL A 207 -1.47 -20.03 5.57
CA VAL A 207 -2.44 -21.13 5.74
C VAL A 207 -3.83 -20.57 6.06
N ILE A 208 -3.93 -19.65 7.02
CA ILE A 208 -5.20 -19.01 7.40
C ILE A 208 -5.80 -18.26 6.19
N ASN A 209 -4.99 -17.52 5.45
CA ASN A 209 -5.43 -16.76 4.27
C ASN A 209 -5.94 -17.68 3.15
N ALA A 210 -5.25 -18.79 2.86
CA ALA A 210 -5.71 -19.75 1.85
C ALA A 210 -7.07 -20.38 2.22
N VAL A 211 -7.27 -20.74 3.49
CA VAL A 211 -8.54 -21.28 4.00
C VAL A 211 -9.65 -20.22 4.00
N MET A 212 -9.35 -18.98 4.43
CA MET A 212 -10.29 -17.87 4.42
C MET A 212 -10.77 -17.55 3.00
N LEU A 213 -9.85 -17.45 2.03
CA LEU A 213 -10.20 -17.15 0.64
C LEU A 213 -11.00 -18.27 -0.05
N PHE A 214 -10.81 -19.52 0.35
CA PHE A 214 -11.62 -20.65 -0.10
C PHE A 214 -13.09 -20.51 0.35
N PHE A 215 -13.34 -20.26 1.64
CA PHE A 215 -14.69 -20.05 2.17
C PHE A 215 -15.32 -18.73 1.69
N MET A 216 -14.52 -17.67 1.53
CA MET A 216 -14.97 -16.41 0.94
C MET A 216 -15.48 -16.63 -0.49
N LEU A 217 -14.77 -17.42 -1.31
CA LEU A 217 -15.19 -17.74 -2.68
C LEU A 217 -16.49 -18.58 -2.70
N GLN A 218 -16.64 -19.53 -1.77
CA GLN A 218 -17.88 -20.29 -1.61
C GLN A 218 -19.07 -19.36 -1.31
N HIS A 219 -18.94 -18.49 -0.30
CA HIS A 219 -20.00 -17.56 0.10
C HIS A 219 -20.32 -16.53 -1.00
N PHE A 220 -19.31 -16.00 -1.69
CA PHE A 220 -19.48 -15.05 -2.79
C PHE A 220 -20.29 -15.60 -3.98
N LEU A 221 -20.16 -16.89 -4.26
CA LEU A 221 -20.93 -17.55 -5.33
C LEU A 221 -22.33 -18.00 -4.90
N GLY A 222 -22.67 -17.88 -3.61
CA GLY A 222 -23.97 -18.31 -3.07
C GLY A 222 -24.17 -19.82 -3.08
N VAL A 223 -23.11 -20.63 -2.90
CA VAL A 223 -23.17 -22.09 -3.02
C VAL A 223 -22.94 -22.79 -1.67
N ASP A 224 -23.92 -23.57 -1.21
CA ASP A 224 -23.87 -24.25 0.10
C ASP A 224 -22.78 -25.34 0.19
N ASP A 225 -22.35 -25.89 -0.95
CA ASP A 225 -21.40 -27.00 -1.02
C ASP A 225 -19.96 -26.53 -1.27
N SER A 226 -19.07 -26.74 -0.30
CA SER A 226 -17.63 -26.45 -0.43
C SER A 226 -16.93 -27.18 -1.59
N PHE A 227 -17.45 -28.33 -2.03
CA PHE A 227 -16.92 -29.11 -3.16
C PHE A 227 -17.53 -28.74 -4.51
N TRP A 228 -18.23 -27.59 -4.62
CA TRP A 228 -18.83 -27.12 -5.87
C TRP A 228 -17.85 -27.13 -7.05
N GLY A 229 -16.59 -26.72 -6.86
CA GLY A 229 -15.59 -26.65 -7.94
C GLY A 229 -15.24 -28.03 -8.50
N ALA A 230 -15.09 -29.03 -7.63
CA ALA A 230 -14.91 -30.42 -8.04
C ALA A 230 -16.16 -30.99 -8.73
N ARG A 231 -17.37 -30.66 -8.25
CA ARG A 231 -18.64 -31.11 -8.87
C ARG A 231 -18.86 -30.47 -10.25
N VAL A 232 -18.59 -29.18 -10.41
CA VAL A 232 -18.70 -28.48 -11.70
C VAL A 232 -17.64 -28.99 -12.68
N PHE A 233 -16.40 -29.22 -12.23
CA PHE A 233 -15.37 -29.86 -13.05
C PHE A 233 -15.79 -31.28 -13.50
N TYR A 234 -16.30 -32.11 -12.59
CA TYR A 234 -16.86 -33.43 -12.91
C TYR A 234 -17.98 -33.33 -13.95
N ASN A 235 -19.01 -32.52 -13.70
CA ASN A 235 -20.13 -32.33 -14.62
C ASN A 235 -19.65 -31.93 -16.02
N LEU A 236 -18.71 -30.98 -16.11
CA LEU A 236 -18.14 -30.50 -17.36
C LEU A 236 -17.36 -31.59 -18.12
N VAL A 237 -16.59 -32.43 -17.42
CA VAL A 237 -15.87 -33.58 -18.03
C VAL A 237 -16.84 -34.64 -18.56
N TYR A 238 -17.98 -34.85 -17.88
CA TYR A 238 -19.06 -35.73 -18.33
C TYR A 238 -20.04 -35.03 -19.31
N GLY A 239 -19.72 -33.84 -19.81
CA GLY A 239 -20.50 -33.12 -20.82
C GLY A 239 -21.78 -32.43 -20.32
N ARG A 240 -22.10 -32.52 -19.02
CA ARG A 240 -23.26 -31.83 -18.41
C ARG A 240 -22.98 -30.34 -18.28
N GLN A 241 -23.86 -29.52 -18.86
CA GLN A 241 -23.68 -28.08 -18.92
C GLN A 241 -24.48 -27.33 -17.84
N TRP A 242 -24.33 -26.01 -17.83
CA TRP A 242 -25.07 -25.07 -16.99
C TRP A 242 -26.60 -25.20 -17.15
N GLU A 243 -27.10 -25.61 -18.33
CA GLU A 243 -28.52 -25.84 -18.62
C GLU A 243 -29.18 -26.89 -17.70
N GLU A 244 -28.46 -27.98 -17.40
CA GLU A 244 -28.93 -29.06 -16.52
C GLU A 244 -28.56 -28.83 -15.04
N THR A 245 -27.46 -28.12 -14.80
CA THR A 245 -26.82 -28.06 -13.48
C THR A 245 -27.04 -26.75 -12.72
N GLY A 246 -27.53 -25.70 -13.39
CA GLY A 246 -27.76 -24.37 -12.83
C GLY A 246 -26.49 -23.57 -12.46
N ASN A 247 -25.30 -24.18 -12.51
CA ASN A 247 -24.04 -23.53 -12.14
C ASN A 247 -23.55 -22.64 -13.29
N PHE A 248 -23.21 -21.39 -12.99
CA PHE A 248 -22.72 -20.39 -13.96
C PHE A 248 -23.60 -20.28 -15.24
N PRO A 249 -24.90 -19.97 -15.11
CA PRO A 249 -25.81 -19.95 -16.23
C PRO A 249 -25.42 -18.87 -17.25
N ARG A 250 -25.35 -19.25 -18.52
CA ARG A 250 -24.98 -18.35 -19.63
C ARG A 250 -26.18 -17.68 -20.27
N VAL A 251 -27.38 -18.22 -20.05
CA VAL A 251 -28.67 -17.57 -20.33
C VAL A 251 -29.42 -17.39 -19.02
N THR A 252 -29.93 -16.19 -18.79
CA THR A 252 -30.83 -15.83 -17.69
C THR A 252 -32.06 -15.12 -18.25
N ILE A 253 -33.03 -14.82 -17.40
CA ILE A 253 -34.14 -13.93 -17.71
C ILE A 253 -33.95 -12.63 -16.93
N CYS A 254 -34.24 -11.52 -17.59
CA CYS A 254 -34.35 -10.20 -16.99
C CYS A 254 -35.82 -9.78 -17.04
N ASP A 255 -36.32 -9.25 -15.93
CA ASP A 255 -37.54 -8.43 -15.93
C ASP A 255 -37.11 -6.97 -15.83
N PHE A 256 -37.61 -6.11 -16.73
CA PHE A 256 -37.45 -4.67 -16.63
C PHE A 256 -38.81 -3.96 -16.64
N GLU A 257 -38.88 -2.83 -15.94
CA GLU A 257 -40.13 -2.10 -15.70
C GLU A 257 -40.00 -0.67 -16.21
N VAL A 258 -40.92 -0.26 -17.08
CA VAL A 258 -40.90 1.02 -17.80
C VAL A 258 -42.19 1.79 -17.53
N ARG A 259 -42.08 3.10 -17.32
CA ARG A 259 -43.23 3.98 -17.19
C ARG A 259 -43.69 4.53 -18.54
N GLU A 260 -44.87 4.10 -18.99
CA GLU A 260 -45.54 4.66 -20.16
C GLU A 260 -46.87 5.31 -19.74
N LEU A 261 -47.04 6.60 -20.06
CA LEU A 261 -48.23 7.40 -19.72
C LEU A 261 -48.63 7.38 -18.22
N GLY A 262 -47.68 7.08 -17.33
CA GLY A 262 -47.88 6.98 -15.87
C GLY A 262 -48.17 5.56 -15.36
N ASN A 263 -48.42 4.59 -16.24
CA ASN A 263 -48.54 3.18 -15.89
C ASN A 263 -47.18 2.49 -15.93
N VAL A 264 -46.97 1.48 -15.09
CA VAL A 264 -45.76 0.63 -15.13
C VAL A 264 -46.03 -0.59 -16.02
N HIS A 265 -45.22 -0.76 -17.06
CA HIS A 265 -45.23 -1.90 -17.97
C HIS A 265 -44.00 -2.77 -17.70
N ARG A 266 -44.22 -4.05 -17.39
CA ARG A 266 -43.16 -5.04 -17.12
C ARG A 266 -42.91 -5.89 -18.36
N HIS A 267 -41.64 -5.99 -18.75
CA HIS A 267 -41.19 -6.80 -19.88
C HIS A 267 -40.18 -7.84 -19.39
N SER A 268 -40.45 -9.11 -19.69
CA SER A 268 -39.50 -10.21 -19.47
C SER A 268 -38.75 -10.52 -20.77
N VAL A 269 -37.41 -10.50 -20.73
CA VAL A 269 -36.54 -10.81 -21.87
C VAL A 269 -35.46 -11.82 -21.51
N GLN A 270 -35.15 -12.70 -22.46
CA GLN A 270 -34.10 -13.70 -22.31
C GLN A 270 -32.74 -13.07 -22.64
N CYS A 271 -31.77 -13.17 -21.73
CA CYS A 271 -30.47 -12.52 -21.81
C CYS A 271 -29.31 -13.53 -21.79
N VAL A 272 -28.32 -13.31 -22.64
CA VAL A 272 -27.06 -14.04 -22.71
C VAL A 272 -25.98 -13.28 -21.94
N LEU A 273 -25.47 -13.86 -20.86
CA LEU A 273 -24.40 -13.29 -20.03
C LEU A 273 -23.05 -13.81 -20.52
N MET A 274 -22.50 -13.15 -21.54
CA MET A 274 -21.22 -13.55 -22.14
C MET A 274 -20.07 -13.57 -21.12
N ILE A 275 -20.10 -12.66 -20.14
CA ILE A 275 -19.16 -12.61 -19.02
C ILE A 275 -19.11 -13.92 -18.21
N ASN A 276 -20.23 -14.65 -18.11
CA ASN A 276 -20.30 -15.84 -17.25
C ASN A 276 -19.54 -17.04 -17.83
N MET A 277 -19.34 -17.07 -19.16
CA MET A 277 -18.47 -18.04 -19.83
C MET A 277 -17.00 -17.93 -19.36
N PHE A 278 -16.54 -16.72 -19.04
CA PHE A 278 -15.21 -16.49 -18.46
C PHE A 278 -15.19 -16.78 -16.96
N ASN A 279 -16.19 -16.28 -16.22
CA ASN A 279 -16.31 -16.49 -14.78
C ASN A 279 -16.26 -17.98 -14.40
N GLU A 280 -17.02 -18.82 -15.11
CA GLU A 280 -17.04 -20.27 -14.91
C GLU A 280 -15.61 -20.87 -14.90
N LYS A 281 -14.78 -20.51 -15.88
CA LYS A 281 -13.41 -21.06 -16.02
C LYS A 281 -12.43 -20.44 -15.04
N ILE A 282 -12.56 -19.14 -14.77
CA ILE A 282 -11.73 -18.41 -13.81
C ILE A 282 -11.94 -18.95 -12.40
N PHE A 283 -13.19 -19.12 -11.96
CA PHE A 283 -13.47 -19.64 -10.62
C PHE A 283 -13.19 -21.14 -10.47
N LEU A 284 -13.39 -21.96 -11.52
CA LEU A 284 -12.91 -23.35 -11.54
C LEU A 284 -11.39 -23.43 -11.36
N PHE A 285 -10.62 -22.59 -12.04
CA PHE A 285 -9.18 -22.50 -11.86
C PHE A 285 -8.82 -22.11 -10.43
N PHE A 286 -9.44 -21.06 -9.88
CA PHE A 286 -9.14 -20.60 -8.52
C PHE A 286 -9.50 -21.63 -7.44
N TRP A 287 -10.61 -22.37 -7.57
CA TRP A 287 -10.97 -23.42 -6.61
C TRP A 287 -9.86 -24.47 -6.49
N TRP A 288 -9.38 -25.02 -7.61
CA TRP A 288 -8.27 -25.97 -7.62
C TRP A 288 -6.95 -25.35 -7.17
N TRP A 289 -6.66 -24.11 -7.59
CA TRP A 289 -5.44 -23.40 -7.21
C TRP A 289 -5.36 -23.13 -5.71
N PHE A 290 -6.46 -22.74 -5.06
CA PHE A 290 -6.51 -22.51 -3.62
C PHE A 290 -6.36 -23.80 -2.82
N VAL A 291 -6.93 -24.91 -3.29
CA VAL A 291 -6.70 -26.24 -2.68
C VAL A 291 -5.21 -26.63 -2.76
N ILE A 292 -4.56 -26.43 -3.91
CA ILE A 292 -3.13 -26.68 -4.09
C ILE A 292 -2.29 -25.78 -3.17
N LEU A 293 -2.56 -24.48 -3.11
CA LEU A 293 -1.86 -23.54 -2.22
C LEU A 293 -2.06 -23.90 -0.74
N ALA A 294 -3.28 -24.26 -0.31
CA ALA A 294 -3.55 -24.65 1.07
C ALA A 294 -2.71 -25.87 1.49
N VAL A 295 -2.65 -26.91 0.65
CA VAL A 295 -1.81 -28.11 0.89
C VAL A 295 -0.33 -27.74 0.92
N LEU A 296 0.17 -26.97 -0.06
CA LEU A 296 1.58 -26.57 -0.12
C LEU A 296 1.99 -25.69 1.07
N ASN A 297 1.15 -24.73 1.48
CA ASN A 297 1.38 -23.88 2.64
C ASN A 297 1.39 -24.69 3.93
N PHE A 298 0.47 -25.65 4.08
CA PHE A 298 0.39 -26.52 5.27
C PHE A 298 1.61 -27.44 5.38
N VAL A 299 2.02 -28.11 4.29
CA VAL A 299 3.23 -28.95 4.28
C VAL A 299 4.49 -28.10 4.56
N ASN A 300 4.61 -26.91 3.95
CA ASN A 300 5.72 -26.00 4.21
C ASN A 300 5.77 -25.55 5.69
N LEU A 301 4.61 -25.22 6.27
CA LEU A 301 4.49 -24.88 7.69
C LEU A 301 4.94 -26.05 8.59
N LEU A 302 4.53 -27.29 8.31
CA LEU A 302 4.98 -28.47 9.06
C LEU A 302 6.49 -28.70 8.95
N CYS A 303 7.08 -28.55 7.75
CA CYS A 303 8.52 -28.65 7.55
C CYS A 303 9.29 -27.60 8.37
N TRP A 304 8.80 -26.36 8.42
CA TRP A 304 9.39 -25.31 9.25
C TRP A 304 9.19 -25.55 10.75
N ILE A 305 8.04 -26.05 11.20
CA ILE A 305 7.81 -26.42 12.62
C ILE A 305 8.77 -27.54 13.05
N ALA A 306 8.88 -28.62 12.26
CA ALA A 306 9.82 -29.71 12.54
C ALA A 306 11.27 -29.22 12.59
N SER A 307 11.64 -28.30 11.70
CA SER A 307 12.96 -27.65 11.64
C SER A 307 13.31 -26.76 12.86
N ILE A 308 12.33 -26.49 13.74
CA ILE A 308 12.48 -25.72 14.99
C ILE A 308 12.43 -26.64 16.21
N ILE A 309 11.55 -27.66 16.21
CA ILE A 309 11.37 -28.58 17.34
C ILE A 309 12.59 -29.50 17.50
N PHE A 310 13.16 -29.96 16.38
CA PHE A 310 14.25 -30.94 16.38
C PHE A 310 15.60 -30.27 16.16
N ASP A 311 16.20 -29.77 17.25
CA ASP A 311 17.57 -29.22 17.28
C ASP A 311 18.60 -30.17 16.64
N SER A 312 18.38 -31.49 16.71
CA SER A 312 19.18 -32.52 16.02
C SER A 312 19.40 -32.23 14.53
N PHE A 313 18.35 -31.84 13.79
CA PHE A 313 18.47 -31.48 12.37
C PHE A 313 19.26 -30.19 12.15
N SER A 314 19.40 -29.33 13.15
CA SER A 314 20.21 -28.11 13.05
C SER A 314 21.70 -28.43 13.20
N TRP A 315 22.08 -29.29 14.16
CA TRP A 315 23.45 -29.77 14.31
C TRP A 315 23.91 -30.58 13.10
N SER A 316 23.13 -31.58 12.67
CA SER A 316 23.47 -32.43 11.52
C SER A 316 23.60 -31.64 10.22
N TYR A 317 22.78 -30.61 10.01
CA TYR A 317 22.88 -29.73 8.85
C TYR A 317 24.21 -28.94 8.85
N VAL A 318 24.59 -28.30 9.96
CA VAL A 318 25.88 -27.59 10.06
C VAL A 318 27.07 -28.55 9.89
N ILE A 319 27.00 -29.75 10.47
CA ILE A 319 28.04 -30.79 10.34
C ILE A 319 28.26 -31.21 8.87
N SER A 320 27.21 -31.23 8.04
CA SER A 320 27.33 -31.56 6.61
C SER A 320 28.08 -30.51 5.77
N TYR A 321 28.17 -29.26 6.24
CA TYR A 321 28.88 -28.18 5.55
C TYR A 321 30.33 -28.01 5.99
N LEU A 322 30.67 -28.28 7.24
CA LEU A 322 32.07 -28.26 7.71
C LEU A 322 32.94 -29.26 6.90
N GLN A 323 34.26 -29.03 6.89
CA GLN A 323 35.20 -29.90 6.19
C GLN A 323 35.77 -30.94 7.17
N ASP A 324 36.03 -32.17 6.70
CA ASP A 324 36.65 -33.20 7.54
C ASP A 324 38.09 -32.85 7.97
N SER A 325 38.74 -31.88 7.32
CA SER A 325 39.99 -31.26 7.81
C SER A 325 39.86 -30.77 9.25
N ASP A 326 38.77 -30.08 9.54
CA ASP A 326 38.53 -29.36 10.78
C ASP A 326 38.12 -30.35 11.91
N ARG A 327 37.73 -31.57 11.52
CA ARG A 327 37.47 -32.70 12.41
C ARG A 327 38.77 -33.34 12.93
N TRP A 328 39.87 -33.27 12.17
CA TRP A 328 41.14 -33.94 12.53
C TRP A 328 42.03 -33.14 13.49
N GLU A 329 41.81 -31.83 13.65
CA GLU A 329 42.54 -31.00 14.62
C GLU A 329 41.99 -31.09 16.06
N MET A 330 40.84 -31.74 16.28
CA MET A 330 40.12 -31.75 17.56
C MET A 330 39.72 -33.17 17.98
N SER A 331 39.57 -33.41 19.29
CA SER A 331 38.95 -34.66 19.77
C SER A 331 37.44 -34.66 19.48
N GLU A 332 36.86 -35.82 19.19
CA GLU A 332 35.46 -35.95 18.73
C GLU A 332 34.45 -35.36 19.73
N SER A 333 34.64 -35.59 21.03
CA SER A 333 33.80 -35.01 22.09
C SER A 333 33.97 -33.49 22.22
N GLU A 334 35.18 -32.97 22.05
CA GLU A 334 35.43 -31.52 22.04
C GLU A 334 34.86 -30.86 20.77
N PHE A 335 34.97 -31.50 19.61
CA PHE A 335 34.38 -31.04 18.35
C PHE A 335 32.85 -30.90 18.48
N HIS A 336 32.17 -31.93 18.98
CA HIS A 336 30.74 -31.87 19.25
C HIS A 336 30.36 -30.77 20.24
N LEU A 337 31.10 -30.60 21.35
CA LEU A 337 30.83 -29.54 22.33
C LEU A 337 31.06 -28.13 21.76
N ASN A 338 32.09 -27.92 20.93
CA ASN A 338 32.34 -26.62 20.31
C ASN A 338 31.31 -26.30 19.21
N ILE A 339 30.84 -27.30 18.45
CA ILE A 339 29.69 -27.15 17.54
C ILE A 339 28.42 -26.80 18.32
N GLU A 340 28.14 -27.49 19.44
CA GLU A 340 26.97 -27.23 20.27
C GLU A 340 26.94 -25.76 20.74
N ASN A 341 28.09 -25.27 21.23
CA ASN A 341 28.24 -23.88 21.62
C ASN A 341 28.18 -22.91 20.43
N PHE A 342 28.70 -23.27 19.26
CA PHE A 342 28.68 -22.41 18.06
C PHE A 342 27.25 -22.08 17.60
N VAL A 343 26.36 -23.06 17.41
CA VAL A 343 24.99 -22.75 16.97
C VAL A 343 24.15 -22.16 18.11
N LYS A 344 24.38 -22.53 19.38
CA LYS A 344 23.67 -21.89 20.52
C LYS A 344 24.06 -20.43 20.76
N THR A 345 25.33 -20.06 20.56
CA THR A 345 25.83 -18.72 20.94
C THR A 345 26.09 -17.80 19.76
N CYS A 346 26.71 -18.30 18.68
CA CYS A 346 27.16 -17.51 17.54
C CYS A 346 26.12 -17.44 16.42
N LEU A 347 25.55 -18.59 16.03
CA LEU A 347 24.56 -18.65 14.94
C LEU A 347 23.15 -18.27 15.45
N GLN A 348 22.73 -18.87 16.57
CA GLN A 348 21.38 -18.76 17.15
C GLN A 348 20.28 -19.29 16.20
N PRO A 349 19.05 -19.55 16.69
CA PRO A 349 17.96 -19.99 15.82
C PRO A 349 17.65 -19.03 14.64
N ASP A 350 17.77 -17.71 14.84
CA ASP A 350 17.61 -16.71 13.78
C ASP A 350 18.71 -16.78 12.69
N GLY A 351 19.97 -17.05 13.04
CA GLY A 351 21.04 -17.25 12.05
C GLY A 351 20.97 -18.62 11.38
N MET A 352 20.51 -19.65 12.10
CA MET A 352 20.23 -20.97 11.52
C MET A 352 19.09 -20.92 10.50
N PHE A 353 18.04 -20.13 10.78
CA PHE A 353 16.99 -19.77 9.83
C PHE A 353 17.57 -19.12 8.57
N LEU A 354 18.35 -18.05 8.75
CA LEU A 354 18.93 -17.29 7.66
C LEU A 354 19.85 -18.16 6.78
N LEU A 355 20.62 -19.06 7.37
CA LEU A 355 21.53 -19.95 6.64
C LEU A 355 20.78 -21.01 5.81
N ARG A 356 19.67 -21.57 6.33
CA ARG A 356 18.76 -22.42 5.54
C ARG A 356 18.11 -21.64 4.39
N LEU A 357 17.71 -20.38 4.63
CA LEU A 357 17.12 -19.51 3.61
C LEU A 357 18.12 -19.09 2.52
N ILE A 358 19.41 -18.92 2.85
CA ILE A 358 20.49 -18.71 1.87
C ILE A 358 20.71 -19.99 1.05
N GLY A 359 20.71 -21.17 1.69
CA GLY A 359 20.83 -22.45 0.98
C GLY A 359 19.77 -22.66 -0.10
N THR A 360 18.52 -22.32 0.18
CA THR A 360 17.39 -22.44 -0.78
C THR A 360 17.34 -21.33 -1.84
N ASN A 361 18.14 -20.26 -1.71
CA ASN A 361 18.06 -19.07 -2.59
C ASN A 361 19.39 -18.62 -3.23
N SER A 362 20.53 -19.14 -2.80
CA SER A 362 21.88 -18.83 -3.34
C SER A 362 22.78 -20.08 -3.42
N GLY A 363 22.18 -21.27 -3.24
CA GLY A 363 22.85 -22.56 -3.39
C GLY A 363 23.67 -23.00 -2.18
N GLU A 364 23.93 -24.31 -2.16
CA GLU A 364 24.65 -24.99 -1.07
C GLU A 364 26.14 -24.60 -1.03
N ILE A 365 26.75 -24.23 -2.16
CA ILE A 365 28.17 -23.88 -2.25
C ILE A 365 28.47 -22.57 -1.50
N VAL A 366 27.66 -21.53 -1.71
CA VAL A 366 27.79 -20.24 -1.00
C VAL A 366 27.52 -20.44 0.49
N SER A 367 26.54 -21.29 0.82
CA SER A 367 26.21 -21.65 2.20
C SER A 367 27.35 -22.38 2.90
N LYS A 368 28.03 -23.33 2.21
CA LYS A 368 29.20 -24.04 2.72
C LYS A 368 30.37 -23.10 3.01
N GLU A 369 30.70 -22.20 2.07
CA GLU A 369 31.75 -21.21 2.28
C GLU A 369 31.40 -20.25 3.45
N LEU A 370 30.12 -19.88 3.59
CA LEU A 370 29.64 -19.04 4.70
C LEU A 370 29.72 -19.72 6.07
N VAL A 371 29.35 -21.01 6.18
CA VAL A 371 29.51 -21.81 7.41
C VAL A 371 30.97 -21.81 7.85
N ASN A 372 31.90 -22.10 6.92
CA ASN A 372 33.32 -22.20 7.23
C ASN A 372 33.91 -20.83 7.65
N SER A 373 33.54 -19.74 6.96
CA SER A 373 33.94 -18.38 7.36
C SER A 373 33.43 -17.99 8.75
N LEU A 374 32.20 -18.38 9.12
CA LEU A 374 31.64 -18.12 10.45
C LEU A 374 32.28 -19.00 11.54
N TRP A 375 32.53 -20.27 11.26
CA TRP A 375 33.22 -21.22 12.15
C TRP A 375 34.65 -20.76 12.45
N ASN A 376 35.41 -20.40 11.43
CA ASN A 376 36.76 -19.87 11.56
C ASN A 376 36.78 -18.57 12.36
N ARG A 377 35.77 -17.69 12.23
CA ARG A 377 35.64 -16.46 13.04
C ARG A 377 35.20 -16.72 14.49
N TYR A 378 34.48 -17.80 14.75
CA TYR A 378 34.15 -18.27 16.11
C TYR A 378 35.38 -18.82 16.83
N LEU A 379 36.12 -19.75 16.19
CA LEU A 379 37.40 -20.25 16.69
C LEU A 379 38.41 -19.11 16.88
N SER A 380 38.51 -18.20 15.90
CA SER A 380 39.38 -17.01 15.99
C SER A 380 39.04 -16.13 17.19
N ARG A 381 37.77 -16.04 17.63
CA ARG A 381 37.40 -15.28 18.86
C ARG A 381 37.76 -16.01 20.15
N LYS A 382 37.65 -17.34 20.18
CA LYS A 382 38.15 -18.18 21.29
C LYS A 382 39.65 -17.94 21.53
N ILE A 383 40.40 -17.64 20.46
CA ILE A 383 41.85 -17.35 20.48
C ILE A 383 42.15 -15.84 20.67
N SER A 384 41.38 -14.94 20.02
CA SER A 384 41.63 -13.49 19.95
C SER A 384 41.31 -12.74 21.25
N ASN A 385 40.74 -13.39 22.27
CA ASN A 385 40.77 -12.87 23.64
C ASN A 385 42.19 -12.53 24.14
N HIS A 386 43.24 -12.97 23.44
CA HIS A 386 44.64 -12.67 23.75
C HIS A 386 45.32 -11.56 22.92
N LYS A 387 44.73 -11.00 21.84
CA LYS A 387 45.29 -9.87 21.06
C LYS A 387 44.31 -9.21 20.06
N LYS A 388 44.59 -7.95 19.70
CA LYS A 388 43.76 -7.05 18.86
C LYS A 388 44.63 -6.02 18.11
N VAL A 389 44.06 -5.36 17.09
CA VAL A 389 44.52 -4.18 16.31
C VAL A 389 45.39 -4.52 15.08
N ASP A 390 45.32 -3.88 13.90
CA ASP A 390 44.30 -3.35 12.92
C ASP A 390 45.17 -2.95 11.65
N ASP A 391 44.79 -2.42 10.47
CA ASP A 391 43.58 -1.94 9.73
C ASP A 391 43.89 -2.03 8.18
N ASP A 392 43.29 -1.17 7.34
CA ASP A 392 43.71 -0.67 5.99
C ASP A 392 43.47 -1.46 4.65
N GLN A 393 42.37 -1.09 3.97
CA GLN A 393 42.28 -0.28 2.72
C GLN A 393 42.82 -0.76 1.32
N PHE A 394 41.92 -1.02 0.35
CA PHE A 394 42.05 -0.62 -1.10
C PHE A 394 40.67 -0.50 -1.84
N LEU A 395 40.64 -0.09 -3.12
CA LEU A 395 39.50 0.49 -3.88
C LEU A 395 39.26 -0.09 -5.31
N LEU A 396 38.26 0.48 -6.04
CA LEU A 396 37.90 0.40 -7.49
C LEU A 396 36.82 -0.66 -7.90
N ASP A 397 35.86 -0.45 -8.83
CA ASP A 397 35.40 0.75 -9.61
C ASP A 397 33.99 0.48 -10.28
N PHE A 398 33.51 1.41 -11.14
CA PHE A 398 32.40 1.38 -12.13
C PHE A 398 30.95 1.78 -11.75
N GLY A 399 30.25 2.37 -12.74
CA GLY A 399 28.84 2.78 -12.73
C GLY A 399 28.34 3.16 -14.14
N THR A 400 27.09 3.63 -14.30
CA THR A 400 26.59 4.24 -15.59
C THR A 400 25.30 5.07 -15.41
N THR A 401 24.85 5.72 -16.49
CA THR A 401 23.89 6.84 -16.52
C THR A 401 22.41 6.46 -16.75
N ALA A 402 21.50 7.43 -16.58
CA ALA A 402 20.06 7.27 -16.78
C ALA A 402 19.43 8.40 -17.63
N THR A 403 18.38 8.05 -18.38
CA THR A 403 17.39 8.93 -19.03
C THR A 403 15.99 8.37 -18.71
N MET A 404 14.85 9.06 -18.86
CA MET A 404 14.52 10.24 -19.67
C MET A 404 13.40 11.07 -19.00
N PHE A 405 13.47 12.40 -19.07
CA PHE A 405 12.59 13.31 -18.32
C PHE A 405 11.24 13.58 -19.02
N PHE A 406 10.12 13.14 -18.43
CA PHE A 406 8.91 13.97 -18.26
C PHE A 406 7.92 13.33 -17.26
N VAL A 407 7.36 12.16 -17.59
CA VAL A 407 6.45 11.39 -16.70
C VAL A 407 7.17 10.98 -15.41
N ASP A 408 8.45 10.65 -15.54
CA ASP A 408 9.37 10.33 -14.44
C ASP A 408 9.49 11.49 -13.42
N SER A 409 9.39 12.76 -13.84
CA SER A 409 9.40 13.90 -12.90
C SER A 409 8.14 13.96 -12.04
N PHE A 410 6.96 13.61 -12.58
CA PHE A 410 5.71 13.51 -11.82
C PHE A 410 5.72 12.29 -10.88
N LEU A 411 6.24 11.14 -11.35
CA LEU A 411 6.35 9.93 -10.53
C LEU A 411 7.41 10.05 -9.42
N ARG A 412 8.55 10.73 -9.65
CA ARG A 412 9.55 11.06 -8.62
C ARG A 412 9.04 12.09 -7.61
N ALA A 413 8.18 13.03 -8.02
CA ALA A 413 7.49 13.90 -7.05
C ALA A 413 6.58 13.07 -6.11
N LEU A 414 6.04 11.95 -6.59
CA LEU A 414 5.22 11.03 -5.81
C LEU A 414 6.02 10.00 -5.00
N THR A 415 7.23 9.58 -5.39
CA THR A 415 7.96 8.50 -4.68
C THR A 415 8.06 8.73 -3.16
N PRO A 416 7.93 7.70 -2.32
CA PRO A 416 8.05 7.85 -0.87
C PRO A 416 9.45 8.34 -0.48
N HIS A 417 9.52 9.31 0.44
CA HIS A 417 10.77 9.92 0.90
C HIS A 417 11.18 9.41 2.30
N ASN A 418 12.48 9.49 2.60
CA ASN A 418 13.09 8.93 3.82
C ASN A 418 13.00 9.85 5.05
N ASP A 419 12.50 11.09 4.94
CA ASP A 419 12.27 12.00 6.06
C ASP A 419 10.91 11.84 6.75
N ASP A 420 10.03 10.98 6.21
CA ASP A 420 8.66 10.75 6.66
C ASP A 420 8.45 9.43 7.42
N ASP A 421 7.32 9.32 8.14
CA ASP A 421 6.83 8.12 8.81
C ASP A 421 5.93 7.28 7.87
N LEU A 422 5.73 5.99 8.18
CA LEU A 422 4.88 5.08 7.39
C LEU A 422 3.43 5.59 7.29
N VAL A 423 2.90 6.18 8.37
CA VAL A 423 1.55 6.75 8.39
C VAL A 423 1.44 8.01 7.49
N ASP A 424 2.51 8.79 7.34
CA ASP A 424 2.52 9.92 6.39
C ASP A 424 2.43 9.39 4.95
N ARG A 425 3.21 8.35 4.62
CA ARG A 425 3.20 7.70 3.30
C ARG A 425 1.80 7.14 2.94
N VAL A 426 1.05 6.62 3.91
CA VAL A 426 -0.37 6.21 3.70
C VAL A 426 -1.25 7.41 3.28
N ASN A 427 -0.99 8.60 3.84
CA ASN A 427 -1.77 9.81 3.55
C ASN A 427 -1.38 10.50 2.25
N TYR A 428 -0.10 10.80 2.01
CA TYR A 428 0.30 11.61 0.84
C TYR A 428 0.65 10.82 -0.41
N TYR A 429 0.93 9.51 -0.30
CA TYR A 429 1.36 8.68 -1.43
C TYR A 429 0.30 7.66 -1.81
N TYR A 430 0.00 6.70 -0.92
CA TYR A 430 -0.91 5.59 -1.27
C TYR A 430 -2.34 6.08 -1.53
N THR A 431 -2.86 7.00 -0.72
CA THR A 431 -4.25 7.46 -0.83
C THR A 431 -4.52 8.31 -2.10
N PRO A 432 -3.69 9.32 -2.45
CA PRO A 432 -3.81 10.02 -3.73
C PRO A 432 -3.74 9.09 -4.94
N ILE A 433 -2.88 8.06 -4.93
CA ILE A 433 -2.77 7.10 -6.04
C ILE A 433 -4.06 6.29 -6.19
N ILE A 434 -4.64 5.81 -5.09
CA ILE A 434 -5.91 5.07 -5.09
C ILE A 434 -7.07 5.95 -5.60
N ILE A 435 -7.18 7.18 -5.09
CA ILE A 435 -8.24 8.12 -5.53
C ILE A 435 -8.06 8.53 -6.99
N ALA A 436 -6.83 8.83 -7.43
CA ALA A 436 -6.53 9.21 -8.81
C ALA A 436 -6.79 8.05 -9.80
N PHE A 437 -6.56 6.80 -9.39
CA PHE A 437 -6.95 5.62 -10.17
C PHE A 437 -8.47 5.59 -10.40
N PHE A 438 -9.28 5.72 -9.33
CA PHE A 438 -10.74 5.75 -9.47
C PHE A 438 -11.24 6.95 -10.28
N SER A 439 -10.64 8.14 -10.09
CA SER A 439 -10.94 9.32 -10.90
C SER A 439 -10.70 9.05 -12.40
N LEU A 440 -9.58 8.39 -12.76
CA LEU A 440 -9.26 8.03 -14.13
C LEU A 440 -10.21 6.96 -14.70
N THR A 441 -10.56 5.93 -13.92
CA THR A 441 -11.51 4.89 -14.33
C THR A 441 -12.91 5.45 -14.60
N LEU A 442 -13.41 6.33 -13.72
CA LEU A 442 -14.71 6.98 -13.92
C LEU A 442 -14.68 7.97 -15.08
N SER A 443 -13.60 8.72 -15.25
CA SER A 443 -13.38 9.58 -16.43
C SER A 443 -13.46 8.78 -17.72
N ALA A 444 -12.86 7.58 -17.76
CA ALA A 444 -12.95 6.71 -18.94
C ALA A 444 -14.39 6.26 -19.23
N LYS A 445 -15.16 5.85 -18.22
CA LYS A 445 -16.58 5.48 -18.43
C LYS A 445 -17.47 6.68 -18.81
N GLN A 446 -17.16 7.88 -18.30
CA GLN A 446 -17.93 9.11 -18.52
C GLN A 446 -17.66 9.78 -19.88
N TYR A 447 -16.43 9.69 -20.42
CA TYR A 447 -16.05 10.36 -21.66
C TYR A 447 -15.80 9.43 -22.87
N VAL A 448 -15.62 8.13 -22.64
CA VAL A 448 -15.39 7.14 -23.73
C VAL A 448 -16.52 6.12 -23.85
N GLY A 449 -17.27 5.88 -22.76
CA GLY A 449 -18.50 5.09 -22.77
C GLY A 449 -19.75 5.95 -22.78
N GLN A 450 -20.91 5.33 -22.97
CA GLN A 450 -22.20 5.92 -22.62
C GLN A 450 -22.34 5.95 -21.08
N PRO A 451 -22.66 7.09 -20.45
CA PRO A 451 -22.83 7.18 -18.99
C PRO A 451 -24.30 7.00 -18.54
N ILE A 452 -25.24 7.30 -19.44
CA ILE A 452 -26.70 7.24 -19.27
C ILE A 452 -27.31 6.76 -20.60
N GLN A 453 -28.47 6.08 -20.54
CA GLN A 453 -29.33 5.79 -21.69
C GLN A 453 -30.81 6.00 -21.32
N CYS A 454 -31.67 6.37 -22.27
CA CYS A 454 -33.06 6.79 -21.97
C CYS A 454 -34.15 6.14 -22.83
N TRP A 455 -35.26 5.73 -22.19
CA TRP A 455 -36.46 5.24 -22.88
C TRP A 455 -37.25 6.40 -23.51
N VAL A 456 -36.92 6.73 -24.76
CA VAL A 456 -37.61 7.76 -25.54
C VAL A 456 -38.82 7.22 -26.31
N PRO A 457 -39.85 8.05 -26.61
CA PRO A 457 -41.04 7.61 -27.34
C PRO A 457 -40.74 7.03 -28.73
N ALA A 458 -41.55 6.06 -29.18
CA ALA A 458 -41.35 5.29 -30.43
C ALA A 458 -41.22 6.12 -31.73
N GLN A 459 -41.71 7.36 -31.70
CA GLN A 459 -41.69 8.34 -32.79
C GLN A 459 -40.38 9.14 -32.90
N PHE A 460 -39.47 9.01 -31.93
CA PHE A 460 -38.18 9.70 -31.95
C PHE A 460 -37.25 9.07 -32.99
N THR A 461 -36.36 9.88 -33.55
CA THR A 461 -35.25 9.40 -34.38
C THR A 461 -34.01 9.21 -33.52
N GLY A 462 -33.00 8.46 -33.99
CA GLY A 462 -31.75 8.27 -33.25
C GLY A 462 -30.97 9.57 -32.97
N ALA A 463 -31.20 10.63 -33.74
CA ALA A 463 -30.67 11.95 -33.44
C ALA A 463 -31.41 12.64 -32.28
N TRP A 464 -32.70 12.35 -32.08
CA TRP A 464 -33.51 12.87 -30.97
C TRP A 464 -33.31 12.07 -29.69
N GLU A 465 -33.09 10.75 -29.80
CA GLU A 465 -32.53 9.88 -28.76
C GLU A 465 -31.24 10.49 -28.21
N GLN A 466 -30.20 10.62 -29.05
CA GLN A 466 -28.90 11.15 -28.64
C GLN A 466 -28.99 12.58 -28.09
N TYR A 467 -29.86 13.44 -28.65
CA TYR A 467 -30.13 14.75 -28.07
C TYR A 467 -30.73 14.65 -26.65
N THR A 468 -31.72 13.76 -26.46
CA THR A 468 -32.38 13.54 -25.17
C THR A 468 -31.41 13.00 -24.13
N GLU A 469 -30.59 12.00 -24.48
CA GLU A 469 -29.61 11.42 -23.57
C GLU A 469 -28.54 12.43 -23.15
N ASN A 470 -28.01 13.23 -24.08
CA ASN A 470 -27.07 14.29 -23.75
C ASN A 470 -27.73 15.41 -22.93
N TYR A 471 -28.99 15.76 -23.22
CA TYR A 471 -29.75 16.74 -22.42
C TYR A 471 -29.97 16.23 -20.99
N CYS A 472 -30.43 14.99 -20.82
CA CYS A 472 -30.64 14.33 -19.52
C CYS A 472 -29.34 13.97 -18.79
N PHE A 473 -28.18 13.99 -19.46
CA PHE A 473 -26.89 13.89 -18.78
C PHE A 473 -26.40 15.25 -18.25
N VAL A 474 -26.66 16.33 -18.98
CA VAL A 474 -26.19 17.70 -18.68
C VAL A 474 -27.12 18.42 -17.71
N GLN A 475 -28.44 18.23 -17.84
CA GLN A 475 -29.38 18.50 -16.76
C GLN A 475 -29.26 17.42 -15.68
N ASN A 476 -29.81 17.71 -14.50
CA ASN A 476 -29.99 16.72 -13.46
C ASN A 476 -31.13 15.76 -13.83
N THR A 477 -31.15 14.59 -13.20
CA THR A 477 -32.30 13.69 -13.22
C THR A 477 -32.82 13.49 -11.80
N TYR A 478 -34.12 13.22 -11.61
CA TYR A 478 -34.70 13.00 -10.28
C TYR A 478 -34.97 11.52 -9.99
N PHE A 479 -34.86 11.14 -8.73
CA PHE A 479 -35.22 9.79 -8.28
C PHE A 479 -36.67 9.73 -7.81
N LEU A 480 -37.35 8.65 -8.21
CA LEU A 480 -38.71 8.33 -7.80
C LEU A 480 -38.87 6.80 -7.77
N GLN A 481 -39.42 6.27 -6.68
CA GLN A 481 -39.68 4.83 -6.54
C GLN A 481 -40.72 4.35 -7.55
N LEU A 482 -40.55 3.13 -8.08
CA LEU A 482 -41.43 2.53 -9.10
C LEU A 482 -42.89 2.37 -8.65
N THR A 483 -43.16 2.36 -7.34
CA THR A 483 -44.50 2.36 -6.74
C THR A 483 -45.18 3.73 -6.71
N ASN A 484 -44.43 4.83 -6.67
CA ASN A 484 -44.98 6.17 -6.42
C ASN A 484 -45.33 6.89 -7.73
N GLN A 485 -46.56 7.40 -7.85
CA GLN A 485 -46.97 8.20 -9.02
C GLN A 485 -46.08 9.44 -9.20
N ILE A 486 -45.93 9.91 -10.44
CA ILE A 486 -45.11 11.09 -10.76
C ILE A 486 -45.84 12.34 -10.22
N PRO A 487 -45.25 13.14 -9.32
CA PRO A 487 -45.90 14.34 -8.79
C PRO A 487 -46.31 15.31 -9.89
N VAL A 488 -47.49 15.93 -9.77
CA VAL A 488 -47.96 16.95 -10.73
C VAL A 488 -47.18 18.25 -10.56
N ASP A 489 -46.79 18.58 -9.33
CA ASP A 489 -46.02 19.79 -9.02
C ASP A 489 -44.54 19.63 -9.40
N TYR A 490 -44.10 20.39 -10.41
CA TYR A 490 -42.71 20.39 -10.88
C TYR A 490 -41.72 20.71 -9.76
N VAL A 491 -42.04 21.65 -8.87
CA VAL A 491 -41.17 22.03 -7.73
C VAL A 491 -40.82 20.84 -6.83
N GLU A 492 -41.70 19.83 -6.73
CA GLU A 492 -41.40 18.60 -6.00
C GLU A 492 -40.41 17.71 -6.76
N ARG A 493 -40.47 17.66 -8.10
CA ARG A 493 -39.51 16.95 -8.95
C ARG A 493 -38.13 17.61 -8.87
N ASP A 494 -38.08 18.92 -9.04
CA ASP A 494 -36.86 19.75 -8.94
C ASP A 494 -36.17 19.53 -7.57
N SER A 495 -36.96 19.40 -6.48
CA SER A 495 -36.43 19.13 -5.13
C SER A 495 -35.80 17.75 -4.92
N ARG A 496 -36.00 16.81 -5.86
CA ARG A 496 -35.53 15.42 -5.85
C ARG A 496 -34.45 15.15 -6.90
N GLU A 497 -33.93 16.20 -7.54
CA GLU A 497 -32.84 16.11 -8.51
C GLU A 497 -31.52 15.60 -7.90
N ILE A 498 -30.82 14.78 -8.67
CA ILE A 498 -29.44 14.38 -8.43
C ILE A 498 -28.55 14.83 -9.61
N GLY A 499 -27.50 15.59 -9.30
CA GLY A 499 -26.48 16.04 -10.26
C GLY A 499 -25.06 15.61 -9.92
N TYR A 500 -24.85 14.96 -8.76
CA TYR A 500 -23.50 14.69 -8.24
C TYR A 500 -22.67 13.80 -9.17
N TYR A 501 -23.29 12.88 -9.92
CA TYR A 501 -22.59 11.93 -10.81
C TYR A 501 -21.73 12.62 -11.87
N GLN A 502 -22.15 13.80 -12.36
CA GLN A 502 -21.40 14.60 -13.34
C GLN A 502 -20.01 15.02 -12.80
N TRP A 503 -19.92 15.27 -11.49
CA TRP A 503 -18.78 15.91 -10.83
C TRP A 503 -17.81 14.93 -10.17
N VAL A 504 -18.18 13.65 -10.06
CA VAL A 504 -17.40 12.64 -9.33
C VAL A 504 -15.92 12.59 -9.71
N PRO A 505 -15.52 12.52 -11.00
CA PRO A 505 -14.09 12.39 -11.33
C PRO A 505 -13.28 13.62 -10.94
N PHE A 506 -13.86 14.81 -11.07
CA PHE A 506 -13.24 16.09 -10.70
C PHE A 506 -13.09 16.24 -9.19
N ILE A 507 -14.13 15.87 -8.42
CA ILE A 507 -14.07 15.86 -6.96
C ILE A 507 -13.01 14.87 -6.50
N LEU A 508 -13.00 13.64 -7.00
CA LEU A 508 -11.95 12.66 -6.66
C LEU A 508 -10.53 13.20 -6.98
N ALA A 509 -10.32 13.82 -8.15
CA ALA A 509 -9.03 14.44 -8.49
C ALA A 509 -8.63 15.55 -7.49
N LEU A 510 -9.57 16.39 -7.06
CA LEU A 510 -9.35 17.41 -6.03
C LEU A 510 -9.06 16.78 -4.66
N GLN A 511 -9.76 15.71 -4.27
CA GLN A 511 -9.50 14.98 -3.02
C GLN A 511 -8.09 14.37 -3.01
N ALA A 512 -7.65 13.78 -4.12
CA ALA A 512 -6.28 13.27 -4.27
C ALA A 512 -5.22 14.38 -4.10
N PHE A 513 -5.44 15.56 -4.69
CA PHE A 513 -4.56 16.72 -4.51
C PHE A 513 -4.52 17.20 -3.04
N LEU A 514 -5.68 17.29 -2.38
CA LEU A 514 -5.78 17.73 -0.99
C LEU A 514 -5.09 16.77 -0.01
N PHE A 515 -5.08 15.46 -0.27
CA PHE A 515 -4.29 14.49 0.51
C PHE A 515 -2.76 14.67 0.34
N TYR A 516 -2.30 15.14 -0.82
CA TYR A 516 -0.88 15.46 -1.05
C TYR A 516 -0.46 16.83 -0.47
N LEU A 517 -1.41 17.75 -0.28
CA LEU A 517 -1.15 19.13 0.14
C LEU A 517 -0.31 19.29 1.44
N PRO A 518 -0.50 18.51 2.53
CA PRO A 518 0.34 18.64 3.72
C PRO A 518 1.81 18.27 3.46
N CYS A 519 2.07 17.26 2.61
CA CYS A 519 3.44 16.90 2.20
C CYS A 519 4.08 18.00 1.34
N LEU A 520 3.30 18.63 0.45
CA LEU A 520 3.76 19.81 -0.30
C LEU A 520 4.13 20.97 0.64
N ILE A 521 3.33 21.23 1.68
CA ILE A 521 3.62 22.26 2.69
C ILE A 521 4.91 21.91 3.46
N TRP A 522 5.10 20.65 3.89
CA TRP A 522 6.36 20.20 4.50
C TRP A 522 7.57 20.51 3.60
N ARG A 523 7.54 20.07 2.34
CA ARG A 523 8.63 20.26 1.36
C ARG A 523 8.95 21.75 1.13
N LEU A 524 7.93 22.61 1.07
CA LEU A 524 8.08 24.06 0.89
C LEU A 524 8.53 24.82 2.15
N THR A 525 8.40 24.23 3.34
CA THR A 525 8.71 24.91 4.62
C THR A 525 9.95 24.36 5.34
N ASN A 526 10.32 23.10 5.13
CA ASN A 526 11.45 22.44 5.78
C ASN A 526 12.78 23.20 5.61
N TRP A 527 13.05 23.72 4.41
CA TRP A 527 14.31 24.42 4.11
C TRP A 527 14.56 25.70 4.95
N TYR A 528 13.51 26.38 5.43
CA TYR A 528 13.64 27.54 6.32
C TYR A 528 14.26 27.19 7.70
N SER A 529 14.32 25.90 8.06
CA SER A 529 14.97 25.45 9.30
C SER A 529 16.51 25.57 9.26
N GLY A 530 17.11 25.58 8.07
CA GLY A 530 18.56 25.39 7.88
C GLY A 530 19.04 23.94 8.05
N ILE A 531 18.13 22.97 8.21
CA ILE A 531 18.42 21.54 8.37
C ILE A 531 17.76 20.77 7.22
N SER A 532 18.55 20.22 6.31
CA SER A 532 18.06 19.39 5.19
C SER A 532 17.76 17.96 5.67
N VAL A 533 16.63 17.77 6.39
CA VAL A 533 16.24 16.47 7.00
C VAL A 533 16.33 15.31 6.00
N LEU A 534 15.76 15.46 4.81
CA LEU A 534 15.86 14.50 3.70
C LEU A 534 17.32 14.21 3.28
N GLY A 535 18.13 15.25 3.11
CA GLY A 535 19.53 15.11 2.69
C GLY A 535 20.38 14.39 3.72
N ILE A 536 20.22 14.73 5.00
CA ILE A 536 20.91 14.07 6.11
C ILE A 536 20.47 12.60 6.23
N THR A 537 19.17 12.33 6.10
CA THR A 537 18.65 10.97 6.24
C THR A 537 19.04 10.09 5.06
N ASN A 538 19.05 10.61 3.83
CA ASN A 538 19.60 9.91 2.67
C ASN A 538 21.09 9.62 2.85
N MET A 539 21.92 10.59 3.26
CA MET A 539 23.34 10.34 3.56
C MET A 539 23.56 9.29 4.66
N ALA A 540 22.64 9.16 5.62
CA ALA A 540 22.68 8.11 6.63
C ALA A 540 22.29 6.73 6.08
N VAL A 541 21.26 6.65 5.22
CA VAL A 541 20.88 5.42 4.49
C VAL A 541 22.01 4.97 3.57
N ASP A 542 22.58 5.89 2.79
CA ASP A 542 23.68 5.61 1.87
C ASP A 542 24.93 5.12 2.61
N ALA A 543 25.29 5.74 3.75
CA ALA A 543 26.35 5.25 4.61
C ALA A 543 26.07 3.85 5.19
N GLY A 544 24.81 3.49 5.43
CA GLY A 544 24.41 2.15 5.85
C GLY A 544 24.60 1.06 4.80
N ASN A 545 24.57 1.43 3.52
CA ASN A 545 24.81 0.51 2.39
C ASN A 545 26.30 0.32 2.06
N MET A 546 27.22 0.89 2.84
CA MET A 546 28.67 0.89 2.57
C MET A 546 29.49 -0.07 3.47
N ASP A 547 30.65 -0.46 2.96
CA ASP A 547 31.64 -1.29 3.68
C ASP A 547 32.13 -0.61 4.97
N HIS A 548 32.52 -1.42 5.97
CA HIS A 548 32.66 -1.04 7.37
C HIS A 548 33.49 0.24 7.61
N GLU A 549 34.69 0.32 7.04
CA GLU A 549 35.57 1.48 7.23
C GLU A 549 35.11 2.71 6.46
N THR A 550 34.49 2.54 5.29
CA THR A 550 33.86 3.64 4.54
C THR A 550 32.65 4.18 5.28
N ARG A 551 31.80 3.30 5.83
CA ARG A 551 30.68 3.65 6.71
C ARG A 551 31.17 4.42 7.94
N LYS A 552 32.16 3.91 8.67
CA LYS A 552 32.77 4.55 9.86
C LYS A 552 33.40 5.91 9.57
N LYS A 553 33.91 6.14 8.34
CA LYS A 553 34.36 7.45 7.86
C LYS A 553 33.16 8.36 7.54
N ASN A 554 32.15 7.89 6.81
CA ASN A 554 30.99 8.68 6.40
C ASN A 554 30.00 9.01 7.55
N VAL A 555 29.84 8.11 8.52
CA VAL A 555 29.06 8.34 9.75
C VAL A 555 29.65 9.51 10.55
N LYS A 556 30.99 9.67 10.59
CA LYS A 556 31.61 10.86 11.19
C LYS A 556 31.27 12.12 10.40
N THR A 557 31.29 12.07 9.07
CA THR A 557 30.89 13.18 8.20
C THR A 557 29.43 13.58 8.43
N VAL A 558 28.51 12.62 8.52
CA VAL A 558 27.08 12.85 8.80
C VAL A 558 26.86 13.39 10.21
N ALA A 559 27.54 12.85 11.23
CA ALA A 559 27.51 13.38 12.60
C ALA A 559 28.06 14.83 12.67
N GLN A 560 29.13 15.12 11.92
CA GLN A 560 29.66 16.47 11.79
C GLN A 560 28.66 17.42 11.10
N HIS A 561 28.02 16.98 10.01
CA HIS A 561 26.99 17.76 9.32
C HIS A 561 25.79 18.05 10.23
N ILE A 562 25.24 17.03 10.93
CA ILE A 562 24.18 17.19 11.93
C ILE A 562 24.57 18.26 12.97
N ARG A 563 25.76 18.15 13.55
CA ARG A 563 26.27 19.13 14.52
C ARG A 563 26.44 20.52 13.91
N GLN A 564 26.91 20.64 12.66
CA GLN A 564 27.06 21.92 11.97
C GLN A 564 25.69 22.57 11.73
N SER A 565 24.70 21.84 11.23
CA SER A 565 23.34 22.33 11.03
C SER A 565 22.67 22.77 12.34
N LEU A 566 22.82 22.01 13.43
CA LEU A 566 22.29 22.39 14.76
C LEU A 566 22.97 23.64 15.34
N ASN A 567 24.26 23.84 15.10
CA ASN A 567 24.95 25.08 15.50
C ASN A 567 24.55 26.28 14.62
N LEU A 568 24.40 26.07 13.31
CA LEU A 568 23.91 27.10 12.38
C LEU A 568 22.49 27.55 12.75
N GLN A 569 21.58 26.61 13.08
CA GLN A 569 20.24 26.90 13.58
C GLN A 569 20.29 27.76 14.87
N ARG A 570 21.21 27.44 15.79
CA ARG A 570 21.43 28.16 17.05
C ARG A 570 21.94 29.59 16.82
N GLU A 571 22.86 29.81 15.89
CA GLU A 571 23.38 31.14 15.57
C GLU A 571 22.34 31.99 14.83
N LEU A 572 21.69 31.42 13.81
CA LEU A 572 20.59 32.04 13.06
C LEU A 572 19.32 32.27 13.89
N SER A 573 19.25 31.75 15.12
CA SER A 573 18.19 32.10 16.08
C SER A 573 18.37 33.48 16.71
N THR A 574 19.53 34.13 16.54
CA THR A 574 19.86 35.40 17.21
C THR A 574 19.37 36.63 16.44
N SER A 575 18.93 36.48 15.19
CA SER A 575 18.54 37.60 14.32
C SER A 575 17.30 37.28 13.48
N GLY A 576 16.18 37.94 13.79
CA GLY A 576 14.91 37.82 13.06
C GLY A 576 13.74 38.42 13.85
N LYS A 577 12.90 39.26 13.22
CA LYS A 577 11.85 40.05 13.89
C LYS A 577 10.42 39.86 13.36
N LEU A 578 10.15 38.84 12.53
CA LEU A 578 8.80 38.59 11.96
C LEU A 578 8.26 37.18 12.29
N PHE A 579 6.94 37.11 12.53
CA PHE A 579 6.11 35.93 12.86
C PHE A 579 6.41 35.20 14.19
N GLY A 580 5.66 35.57 15.23
CA GLY A 580 5.90 35.16 16.62
C GLY A 580 5.87 33.65 16.91
N PHE A 581 4.95 32.87 16.32
CA PHE A 581 4.82 31.45 16.65
C PHE A 581 6.06 30.62 16.25
N LEU A 582 6.60 30.86 15.05
CA LEU A 582 7.79 30.14 14.56
C LEU A 582 9.09 30.62 15.23
N ILE A 583 9.14 31.87 15.70
CA ILE A 583 10.28 32.43 16.43
C ILE A 583 10.54 31.68 17.74
N TYR A 584 9.50 31.40 18.55
CA TYR A 584 9.69 30.65 19.80
C TYR A 584 10.29 29.26 19.56
N GLY A 585 9.85 28.56 18.49
CA GLY A 585 10.43 27.27 18.10
C GLY A 585 11.93 27.33 17.78
N LYS A 586 12.38 28.42 17.13
CA LYS A 586 13.78 28.61 16.74
C LYS A 586 14.72 28.79 17.96
N HIS A 587 14.30 29.57 18.96
CA HIS A 587 15.11 29.80 20.17
C HIS A 587 15.39 28.52 20.96
N TYR A 588 14.38 27.67 21.15
CA TYR A 588 14.53 26.41 21.90
C TYR A 588 15.06 25.23 21.07
N GLY A 589 15.16 25.35 19.73
CA GLY A 589 15.52 24.23 18.84
C GLY A 589 14.46 23.14 18.82
N ILE A 590 13.22 23.57 18.65
CA ILE A 590 12.01 22.76 18.47
C ILE A 590 11.26 23.22 17.19
N TYR A 591 11.98 23.84 16.23
CA TYR A 591 11.40 24.37 15.00
C TYR A 591 11.03 23.24 14.04
N VAL A 592 11.95 22.31 13.78
CA VAL A 592 11.72 21.18 12.86
C VAL A 592 10.65 20.25 13.46
N THR A 593 10.78 19.96 14.75
CA THR A 593 9.84 19.13 15.52
C THR A 593 8.44 19.76 15.55
N GLY A 594 8.34 21.07 15.81
CA GLY A 594 7.07 21.80 15.83
C GLY A 594 6.43 21.93 14.44
N LEU A 595 7.24 22.12 13.40
CA LEU A 595 6.78 22.11 12.01
C LEU A 595 6.23 20.73 11.63
N TYR A 596 6.95 19.65 11.95
CA TYR A 596 6.50 18.28 11.67
C TYR A 596 5.18 17.94 12.40
N LEU A 597 5.04 18.33 13.67
CA LEU A 597 3.77 18.21 14.42
C LEU A 597 2.63 19.03 13.79
N PHE A 598 2.92 20.20 13.21
CA PHE A 598 1.93 20.98 12.47
C PHE A 598 1.49 20.26 11.17
N ILE A 599 2.41 19.60 10.44
CA ILE A 599 2.07 18.78 9.28
C ILE A 599 1.19 17.57 9.68
N LYS A 600 1.50 16.90 10.80
CA LYS A 600 0.64 15.83 11.37
C LYS A 600 -0.77 16.33 11.67
N PHE A 601 -0.90 17.54 12.24
CA PHE A 601 -2.20 18.17 12.46
C PHE A 601 -2.92 18.49 11.13
N LEU A 602 -2.21 18.93 10.09
CA LEU A 602 -2.79 19.15 8.76
C LEU A 602 -3.27 17.85 8.10
N TYR A 603 -2.64 16.70 8.34
CA TYR A 603 -3.19 15.40 7.87
C TYR A 603 -4.53 15.07 8.55
N ILE A 604 -4.65 15.25 9.87
CA ILE A 604 -5.92 15.07 10.59
C ILE A 604 -6.99 16.03 10.06
N LEU A 605 -6.65 17.32 9.93
CA LEU A 605 -7.57 18.33 9.40
C LEU A 605 -8.03 17.98 7.98
N ASN A 606 -7.12 17.52 7.12
CA ASN A 606 -7.48 17.02 5.79
C ASN A 606 -8.45 15.83 5.91
N VAL A 607 -8.14 14.76 6.63
CA VAL A 607 -9.02 13.56 6.71
C VAL A 607 -10.42 13.92 7.21
N VAL A 608 -10.55 14.82 8.20
CA VAL A 608 -11.85 15.35 8.65
C VAL A 608 -12.56 16.12 7.53
N CYS A 609 -11.88 17.03 6.84
CA CYS A 609 -12.43 17.74 5.68
C CYS A 609 -12.85 16.79 4.55
N GLN A 610 -12.12 15.70 4.29
CA GLN A 610 -12.47 14.71 3.26
C GLN A 610 -13.77 13.97 3.59
N PHE A 611 -13.99 13.62 4.87
CA PHE A 611 -15.26 13.08 5.33
C PHE A 611 -16.43 14.06 5.18
N LEU A 612 -16.20 15.34 5.48
CA LEU A 612 -17.23 16.39 5.34
C LEU A 612 -17.57 16.67 3.87
N ILE A 613 -16.56 16.70 2.98
CA ILE A 613 -16.75 16.78 1.52
C ILE A 613 -17.57 15.59 1.04
N LEU A 614 -17.16 14.36 1.39
CA LEU A 614 -17.85 13.12 1.02
C LEU A 614 -19.33 13.12 1.44
N ASN A 615 -19.62 13.48 2.70
CA ASN A 615 -20.99 13.52 3.19
C ASN A 615 -21.83 14.62 2.51
N ARG A 616 -21.28 15.84 2.37
CA ARG A 616 -22.01 16.97 1.79
C ARG A 616 -22.31 16.78 0.30
N PHE A 617 -21.40 16.13 -0.42
CA PHE A 617 -21.48 15.85 -1.85
C PHE A 617 -22.52 14.77 -2.19
N LEU A 618 -22.61 13.70 -1.38
CA LEU A 618 -23.60 12.63 -1.56
C LEU A 618 -25.00 12.97 -1.01
N GLY A 619 -25.17 14.13 -0.37
CA GLY A 619 -26.45 14.57 0.20
C GLY A 619 -26.95 13.75 1.40
N ALA A 620 -26.11 12.88 1.97
CA ALA A 620 -26.50 11.99 3.05
C ALA A 620 -26.82 12.74 4.35
N GLN A 621 -27.93 12.40 4.99
CA GLN A 621 -28.41 13.04 6.23
C GLN A 621 -27.47 12.77 7.43
N TYR A 622 -26.71 11.66 7.41
CA TYR A 622 -25.84 11.23 8.50
C TYR A 622 -24.44 10.88 8.00
N THR A 623 -23.40 11.38 8.68
CA THR A 623 -21.98 11.18 8.32
C THR A 623 -21.50 9.73 8.31
N PHE A 624 -22.23 8.84 8.99
CA PHE A 624 -21.88 7.44 9.19
C PHE A 624 -22.65 6.47 8.27
N TRP A 625 -23.20 6.97 7.16
CA TRP A 625 -23.96 6.20 6.16
C TRP A 625 -23.26 4.92 5.64
N GLY A 626 -21.92 4.84 5.69
CA GLY A 626 -21.18 3.63 5.29
C GLY A 626 -21.44 2.40 6.18
N PHE A 627 -21.78 2.58 7.46
CA PHE A 627 -22.28 1.49 8.31
C PHE A 627 -23.72 1.11 7.96
N GLU A 628 -24.54 2.09 7.59
CA GLU A 628 -25.96 1.90 7.25
C GLU A 628 -26.12 1.11 5.95
N ILE A 629 -25.40 1.47 4.88
CA ILE A 629 -25.45 0.71 3.62
C ILE A 629 -24.84 -0.70 3.80
N LEU A 630 -23.84 -0.89 4.66
CA LEU A 630 -23.33 -2.24 4.97
C LEU A 630 -24.36 -3.09 5.73
N ARG A 631 -25.10 -2.49 6.68
CA ARG A 631 -26.22 -3.13 7.39
C ARG A 631 -27.34 -3.49 6.42
N ASP A 632 -27.73 -2.57 5.55
CA ASP A 632 -28.86 -2.75 4.64
C ASP A 632 -28.52 -3.77 3.53
N LEU A 633 -27.28 -3.79 3.03
CA LEU A 633 -26.76 -4.85 2.17
C LEU A 633 -26.74 -6.22 2.87
N ALA A 634 -26.41 -6.27 4.16
CA ALA A 634 -26.46 -7.52 4.95
C ALA A 634 -27.89 -8.02 5.22
N TYR A 635 -28.90 -7.15 5.10
CA TYR A 635 -30.32 -7.51 5.12
C TYR A 635 -30.95 -7.61 3.71
N GLY A 636 -30.16 -7.52 2.63
CA GLY A 636 -30.63 -7.69 1.25
C GLY A 636 -31.44 -6.52 0.68
N ARG A 637 -31.45 -5.34 1.33
CA ARG A 637 -32.20 -4.17 0.85
C ARG A 637 -31.50 -3.48 -0.32
N GLU A 638 -32.22 -3.28 -1.42
CA GLU A 638 -31.68 -2.62 -2.62
C GLU A 638 -31.79 -1.08 -2.60
N TRP A 639 -31.18 -0.45 -3.61
CA TRP A 639 -31.26 0.98 -3.93
C TRP A 639 -32.69 1.49 -4.16
N GLN A 640 -33.62 0.60 -4.52
CA GLN A 640 -35.04 0.92 -4.78
C GLN A 640 -35.77 1.35 -3.50
N GLU A 641 -35.52 0.66 -2.37
CA GLU A 641 -36.09 1.01 -1.07
C GLU A 641 -35.32 2.17 -0.42
N SER A 642 -33.98 2.04 -0.38
CA SER A 642 -33.09 2.93 0.35
C SER A 642 -32.89 4.30 -0.30
N GLY A 643 -33.13 4.43 -1.61
CA GLY A 643 -32.94 5.66 -2.38
C GLY A 643 -31.49 6.15 -2.53
N HIS A 644 -30.53 5.45 -1.93
CA HIS A 644 -29.10 5.74 -2.07
C HIS A 644 -28.55 5.15 -3.38
N PHE A 645 -27.75 5.94 -4.09
CA PHE A 645 -27.16 5.61 -5.40
C PHE A 645 -28.18 5.03 -6.42
N PRO A 646 -29.27 5.75 -6.71
CA PRO A 646 -30.33 5.25 -7.58
C PRO A 646 -29.81 4.96 -9.00
N ARG A 647 -30.16 3.78 -9.52
CA ARG A 647 -29.63 3.25 -10.79
C ARG A 647 -30.54 3.54 -11.98
N VAL A 648 -31.82 3.80 -11.72
CA VAL A 648 -32.81 4.31 -12.69
C VAL A 648 -33.33 5.64 -12.17
N THR A 649 -33.49 6.62 -13.06
CA THR A 649 -33.92 7.99 -12.76
C THR A 649 -34.94 8.47 -13.80
N MET A 650 -35.63 9.56 -13.49
CA MET A 650 -36.54 10.24 -14.42
C MET A 650 -35.92 11.56 -14.87
N CYS A 651 -36.09 11.90 -16.15
CA CYS A 651 -35.64 13.15 -16.75
C CYS A 651 -36.83 13.88 -17.37
N ASP A 652 -36.99 15.16 -17.05
CA ASP A 652 -37.95 16.06 -17.68
C ASP A 652 -37.18 17.00 -18.62
N PHE A 653 -37.60 17.10 -19.90
CA PHE A 653 -36.95 17.98 -20.87
C PHE A 653 -37.95 18.75 -21.76
N ASP A 654 -37.60 20.00 -22.08
CA ASP A 654 -38.46 20.93 -22.78
C ASP A 654 -37.99 21.20 -24.21
N VAL A 655 -38.80 20.80 -25.21
CA VAL A 655 -38.56 21.07 -26.63
C VAL A 655 -39.51 22.16 -27.11
N ARG A 656 -38.98 23.17 -27.83
CA ARG A 656 -39.80 24.22 -28.44
C ARG A 656 -40.11 23.91 -29.90
N VAL A 657 -41.39 23.79 -30.25
CA VAL A 657 -41.86 23.51 -31.62
C VAL A 657 -42.87 24.59 -32.02
N LEU A 658 -42.60 25.31 -33.10
CA LEU A 658 -43.44 26.41 -33.62
C LEU A 658 -43.81 27.49 -32.57
N GLY A 659 -42.96 27.66 -31.55
CA GLY A 659 -43.16 28.60 -30.42
C GLY A 659 -43.78 27.97 -29.17
N ASN A 660 -44.46 26.83 -29.28
CA ASN A 660 -45.03 26.11 -28.15
C ASN A 660 -43.97 25.29 -27.40
N LEU A 661 -44.13 25.19 -26.07
CA LEU A 661 -43.28 24.39 -25.18
C LEU A 661 -43.88 22.99 -25.02
N HIS A 662 -43.17 21.96 -25.49
CA HIS A 662 -43.53 20.57 -25.29
C HIS A 662 -42.59 19.92 -24.27
N ARG A 663 -43.12 19.66 -23.08
CA ARG A 663 -42.39 18.97 -21.99
C ARG A 663 -42.51 17.46 -22.19
N TRP A 664 -41.40 16.74 -22.08
CA TRP A 664 -41.34 15.28 -22.16
C TRP A 664 -40.73 14.73 -20.88
N THR A 665 -41.29 13.62 -20.38
CA THR A 665 -40.79 12.91 -19.19
C THR A 665 -40.32 11.53 -19.60
N VAL A 666 -39.04 11.20 -19.45
CA VAL A 666 -38.45 9.91 -19.86
C VAL A 666 -37.73 9.22 -18.71
N GLN A 667 -37.73 7.89 -18.74
CA GLN A 667 -37.04 7.05 -17.76
C GLN A 667 -35.63 6.72 -18.29
N CYS A 668 -34.60 6.91 -17.48
CA CYS A 668 -33.19 6.74 -17.88
C CYS A 668 -32.42 5.81 -16.92
N VAL A 669 -31.57 4.95 -17.47
CA VAL A 669 -30.63 4.09 -16.71
C VAL A 669 -29.31 4.82 -16.55
N LEU A 670 -28.84 4.96 -15.32
CA LEU A 670 -27.65 5.74 -14.96
C LEU A 670 -26.49 4.79 -14.59
N MET A 671 -25.94 4.10 -15.58
CA MET A 671 -24.85 3.12 -15.42
C MET A 671 -23.69 3.62 -14.55
N ILE A 672 -23.30 4.89 -14.70
CA ILE A 672 -22.20 5.48 -13.93
C ILE A 672 -22.43 5.40 -12.41
N ASN A 673 -23.67 5.43 -11.95
CA ASN A 673 -23.98 5.46 -10.52
C ASN A 673 -23.73 4.11 -9.83
N MET A 674 -23.86 2.99 -10.55
CA MET A 674 -23.50 1.67 -10.03
C MET A 674 -22.01 1.58 -9.69
N PHE A 675 -21.14 2.25 -10.45
CA PHE A 675 -19.70 2.34 -10.15
C PHE A 675 -19.42 3.33 -9.02
N ASN A 676 -20.10 4.47 -8.99
CA ASN A 676 -20.01 5.46 -7.90
C ASN A 676 -20.35 4.83 -6.55
N GLU A 677 -21.42 4.03 -6.47
CA GLU A 677 -21.84 3.28 -5.29
C GLU A 677 -20.67 2.48 -4.68
N LYS A 678 -20.00 1.63 -5.49
CA LYS A 678 -18.92 0.76 -5.01
C LYS A 678 -17.65 1.54 -4.64
N ILE A 679 -17.31 2.56 -5.44
CA ILE A 679 -16.12 3.39 -5.21
C ILE A 679 -16.29 4.21 -3.93
N TYR A 680 -17.45 4.84 -3.70
CA TYR A 680 -17.67 5.62 -2.48
C TYR A 680 -17.82 4.76 -1.23
N LEU A 681 -18.41 3.56 -1.32
CA LEU A 681 -18.39 2.58 -0.22
C LEU A 681 -16.95 2.22 0.17
N PHE A 682 -16.10 1.88 -0.81
CA PHE A 682 -14.68 1.60 -0.55
C PHE A 682 -13.95 2.80 0.08
N LEU A 683 -14.11 4.00 -0.49
CA LEU A 683 -13.43 5.21 -0.02
C LEU A 683 -13.87 5.63 1.40
N TRP A 684 -15.14 5.44 1.76
CA TRP A 684 -15.63 5.74 3.10
C TRP A 684 -14.91 4.87 4.15
N TRP A 685 -14.79 3.56 3.92
CA TRP A 685 -14.05 2.65 4.79
C TRP A 685 -12.53 2.93 4.79
N TRP A 686 -11.95 3.25 3.64
CA TRP A 686 -10.54 3.63 3.51
C TRP A 686 -10.20 4.88 4.34
N PHE A 687 -11.02 5.93 4.25
CA PHE A 687 -10.84 7.14 5.05
C PHE A 687 -11.06 6.90 6.55
N PHE A 688 -11.97 5.99 6.93
CA PHE A 688 -12.22 5.65 8.33
C PHE A 688 -10.97 5.02 8.98
N ILE A 689 -10.35 4.05 8.29
CA ILE A 689 -9.12 3.39 8.73
C ILE A 689 -7.95 4.39 8.81
N ILE A 690 -7.82 5.29 7.83
CA ILE A 690 -6.77 6.33 7.82
C ILE A 690 -6.98 7.35 8.94
N SER A 691 -8.21 7.71 9.25
CA SER A 691 -8.54 8.58 10.40
C SER A 691 -7.97 7.98 11.70
N ILE A 692 -8.26 6.70 11.97
CA ILE A 692 -7.75 6.01 13.16
C ILE A 692 -6.21 6.03 13.20
N PHE A 693 -5.53 5.68 12.11
CA PHE A 693 -4.06 5.67 12.09
C PHE A 693 -3.44 7.07 12.22
N THR A 694 -4.01 8.10 11.59
CA THR A 694 -3.50 9.48 11.69
C THR A 694 -3.65 10.06 13.10
N PHE A 695 -4.81 9.87 13.73
CA PHE A 695 -5.02 10.28 15.13
C PHE A 695 -4.04 9.61 16.09
N LEU A 696 -3.90 8.27 16.03
CA LEU A 696 -2.97 7.53 16.88
C LEU A 696 -1.51 7.97 16.66
N ASN A 697 -1.10 8.18 15.41
CA ASN A 697 0.26 8.60 15.08
C ASN A 697 0.57 10.04 15.54
N PHE A 698 -0.38 10.97 15.43
CA PHE A 698 -0.25 12.34 15.95
C PHE A 698 -0.06 12.36 17.47
N PHE A 699 -0.89 11.62 18.23
CA PHE A 699 -0.74 11.55 19.69
C PHE A 699 0.57 10.86 20.12
N TYR A 700 1.03 9.84 19.39
CA TYR A 700 2.35 9.23 19.58
C TYR A 700 3.48 10.27 19.39
N TRP A 701 3.48 11.00 18.27
CA TRP A 701 4.50 12.02 18.00
C TRP A 701 4.45 13.19 18.99
N ILE A 702 3.27 13.63 19.45
CA ILE A 702 3.13 14.60 20.55
C ILE A 702 3.83 14.05 21.81
N PHE A 703 3.46 12.86 22.28
CA PHE A 703 3.99 12.30 23.52
C PHE A 703 5.50 12.11 23.46
N VAL A 704 6.03 11.61 22.33
CA VAL A 704 7.46 11.39 22.11
C VAL A 704 8.25 12.71 21.98
N SER A 705 7.65 13.75 21.40
CA SER A 705 8.33 15.03 21.16
C SER A 705 8.38 15.92 22.41
N PHE A 706 7.31 15.99 23.20
CA PHE A 706 7.25 16.87 24.37
C PHE A 706 7.76 16.22 25.67
N ASN A 707 7.76 14.88 25.79
CA ASN A 707 8.21 14.21 27.01
C ASN A 707 9.74 14.04 27.02
N GLU A 708 10.46 14.94 27.70
CA GLU A 708 11.92 14.87 27.83
C GLU A 708 12.43 13.52 28.36
N ASN A 709 11.69 12.83 29.24
CA ASN A 709 12.09 11.52 29.74
C ASN A 709 12.11 10.48 28.61
N MET A 710 11.18 10.56 27.64
CA MET A 710 11.17 9.69 26.46
C MET A 710 12.30 10.02 25.48
N GLN A 711 12.71 11.29 25.39
CA GLN A 711 13.90 11.70 24.63
C GLN A 711 15.20 11.15 25.26
N VAL A 712 15.37 11.32 26.58
CA VAL A 712 16.55 10.85 27.32
C VAL A 712 16.62 9.33 27.34
N ASN A 713 15.50 8.62 27.55
CA ASN A 713 15.47 7.16 27.52
C ASN A 713 15.83 6.59 26.14
N PHE A 714 15.36 7.21 25.06
CA PHE A 714 15.73 6.83 23.69
C PHE A 714 17.25 6.94 23.47
N ILE A 715 17.84 8.11 23.69
CA ILE A 715 19.29 8.32 23.52
C ILE A 715 20.11 7.44 24.49
N SER A 716 19.63 7.25 25.72
CA SER A 716 20.28 6.39 26.71
C SER A 716 20.32 4.91 26.29
N ARG A 717 19.30 4.38 25.58
CA ARG A 717 19.29 2.99 25.10
C ARG A 717 20.47 2.73 24.15
N TYR A 718 20.66 3.57 23.13
CA TYR A 718 21.77 3.42 22.17
C TYR A 718 23.15 3.61 22.81
N LEU A 719 23.29 4.55 23.77
CA LEU A 719 24.58 4.79 24.43
C LEU A 719 25.01 3.69 25.40
N ARG A 720 24.07 2.96 26.03
CA ARG A 720 24.37 1.77 26.83
C ARG A 720 24.91 0.63 25.95
N VAL A 721 24.30 0.41 24.78
CA VAL A 721 24.67 -0.66 23.82
C VAL A 721 26.10 -0.53 23.30
N SER A 722 26.60 0.70 23.15
CA SER A 722 27.98 0.99 22.72
C SER A 722 29.02 0.87 23.84
N ASP A 723 28.66 0.35 25.03
CA ASP A 723 29.51 0.30 26.24
C ASP A 723 30.08 1.68 26.65
N LYS A 724 29.41 2.79 26.28
CA LYS A 724 29.87 4.16 26.59
C LYS A 724 29.34 4.72 27.90
N ILE A 725 28.29 4.12 28.45
CA ILE A 725 27.57 4.61 29.62
C ILE A 725 27.09 3.43 30.48
N SER A 726 27.28 3.54 31.79
CA SER A 726 26.77 2.61 32.80
C SER A 726 25.39 3.02 33.31
N ASP A 727 24.71 2.13 34.04
CA ASP A 727 23.39 2.41 34.65
C ASP A 727 23.43 3.35 35.88
N THR A 728 24.50 4.12 36.05
CA THR A 728 24.66 5.02 37.20
C THR A 728 23.88 6.33 37.04
N LEU A 729 23.18 6.73 38.12
CA LEU A 729 22.46 8.00 38.24
C LEU A 729 23.24 9.27 37.79
N PRO A 730 24.53 9.47 38.12
CA PRO A 730 25.30 10.60 37.59
C PRO A 730 25.42 10.60 36.06
N GLU A 731 25.50 9.44 35.41
CA GLU A 731 25.64 9.35 33.95
C GLU A 731 24.33 9.57 33.21
N GLN A 732 23.21 9.08 33.76
CA GLN A 732 21.88 9.47 33.26
C GLN A 732 21.68 10.99 33.30
N ARG A 733 22.21 11.67 34.34
CA ARG A 733 22.25 13.16 34.41
C ARG A 733 23.20 13.79 33.38
N ARG A 734 24.28 13.11 32.95
CA ARG A 734 25.14 13.55 31.83
C ARG A 734 24.39 13.43 30.48
N VAL A 735 23.68 12.33 30.24
CA VAL A 735 22.82 12.17 29.03
C VAL A 735 21.74 13.24 28.98
N GLY A 736 21.06 13.53 30.11
CA GLY A 736 20.08 14.61 30.18
C GLY A 736 20.63 16.00 29.83
N LYS A 737 21.90 16.29 30.20
CA LYS A 737 22.58 17.53 29.79
C LYS A 737 22.90 17.56 28.29
N PHE A 738 23.40 16.45 27.73
CA PHE A 738 23.69 16.31 26.30
C PHE A 738 22.44 16.51 25.44
N VAL A 739 21.34 15.81 25.79
CA VAL A 739 20.04 15.93 25.11
C VAL A 739 19.53 17.37 25.17
N ARG A 740 19.45 18.00 26.35
CA ARG A 740 18.92 19.36 26.49
C ARG A 740 19.80 20.47 25.90
N ARG A 741 21.13 20.30 25.77
CA ARG A 741 22.06 21.38 25.38
C ARG A 741 22.69 21.27 24.00
N GLU A 742 23.04 20.07 23.54
CA GLU A 742 23.69 19.86 22.24
C GLU A 742 22.71 19.37 21.17
N LEU A 743 21.88 18.36 21.48
CA LEU A 743 20.91 17.81 20.52
C LEU A 743 19.65 18.68 20.38
N ARG A 744 19.04 19.08 21.50
CA ARG A 744 17.70 19.70 21.56
C ARG A 744 16.59 18.78 20.99
N PRO A 745 15.29 19.14 21.09
CA PRO A 745 14.22 18.36 20.47
C PRO A 745 14.44 18.08 18.97
N ASP A 746 14.87 19.08 18.19
CA ASP A 746 15.12 18.92 16.74
C ASP A 746 16.21 17.88 16.42
N GLY A 747 17.28 17.81 17.21
CA GLY A 747 18.32 16.78 17.05
C GLY A 747 17.87 15.39 17.46
N VAL A 748 17.03 15.27 18.50
CA VAL A 748 16.43 13.98 18.89
C VAL A 748 15.39 13.52 17.87
N PHE A 749 14.60 14.44 17.31
CA PHE A 749 13.67 14.18 16.21
C PHE A 749 14.41 13.62 14.99
N LEU A 750 15.46 14.31 14.53
CA LEU A 750 16.28 13.89 13.39
C LEU A 750 16.89 12.50 13.61
N LEU A 751 17.41 12.21 14.80
CA LEU A 751 17.94 10.89 15.14
C LEU A 751 16.88 9.78 15.18
N ARG A 752 15.61 10.09 15.50
CA ARG A 752 14.49 9.14 15.40
C ARG A 752 14.13 8.82 13.96
N ILE A 753 14.04 9.84 13.10
CA ILE A 753 13.77 9.68 11.65
C ILE A 753 14.90 8.89 10.96
N ILE A 754 16.16 9.11 11.37
CA ILE A 754 17.29 8.31 10.91
C ILE A 754 17.18 6.87 11.41
N ALA A 755 16.85 6.62 12.69
CA ALA A 755 16.67 5.27 13.21
C ALA A 755 15.57 4.48 12.48
N SER A 756 14.45 5.13 12.13
CA SER A 756 13.34 4.47 11.42
C SER A 756 13.59 4.21 9.93
N ASN A 757 14.55 4.89 9.29
CA ASN A 757 14.79 4.79 7.84
C ASN A 757 16.17 4.22 7.46
N ALA A 758 17.23 4.50 8.25
CA ALA A 758 18.58 3.93 8.09
C ALA A 758 18.88 2.78 9.07
N GLY A 759 17.99 2.51 10.03
CA GLY A 759 18.08 1.40 10.97
C GLY A 759 18.93 1.68 12.22
N ASP A 760 18.72 0.85 13.25
CA ASP A 760 19.31 1.03 14.58
C ASP A 760 20.84 0.97 14.61
N ILE A 761 21.48 0.27 13.66
CA ILE A 761 22.95 0.19 13.58
C ILE A 761 23.54 1.58 13.30
N ILE A 762 23.01 2.27 12.29
CA ILE A 762 23.48 3.60 11.87
C ILE A 762 23.13 4.66 12.92
N ALA A 763 21.94 4.55 13.54
CA ALA A 763 21.58 5.38 14.68
C ALA A 763 22.55 5.17 15.86
N THR A 764 22.95 3.93 16.18
CA THR A 764 23.92 3.64 17.25
C THR A 764 25.29 4.27 16.96
N GLU A 765 25.82 4.10 15.75
CA GLU A 765 27.11 4.65 15.36
C GLU A 765 27.10 6.19 15.34
N LEU A 766 26.03 6.82 14.82
CA LEU A 766 25.84 8.28 14.83
C LEU A 766 25.72 8.84 16.26
N ILE A 767 24.84 8.28 17.09
CA ILE A 767 24.65 8.72 18.48
C ILE A 767 25.96 8.61 19.27
N THR A 768 26.70 7.52 19.07
CA THR A 768 28.02 7.31 19.68
C THR A 768 29.04 8.34 19.19
N SER A 769 29.08 8.63 17.88
CA SER A 769 29.99 9.64 17.31
C SER A 769 29.64 11.08 17.73
N LEU A 770 28.39 11.38 18.04
CA LEU A 770 27.98 12.67 18.61
C LEU A 770 28.34 12.76 20.10
N TRP A 771 28.17 11.66 20.86
CA TRP A 771 28.47 11.60 22.29
C TRP A 771 29.97 11.71 22.60
N THR A 772 30.83 10.96 21.91
CA THR A 772 32.29 11.01 22.18
C THR A 772 32.87 12.40 21.98
N VAL A 773 32.36 13.14 20.99
CA VAL A 773 32.77 14.51 20.70
C VAL A 773 32.16 15.52 21.69
N TYR A 774 31.03 15.22 22.33
CA TYR A 774 30.51 16.00 23.46
C TYR A 774 31.33 15.76 24.73
N ASP A 775 31.64 14.50 25.08
CA ASP A 775 32.41 14.17 26.28
C ASP A 775 33.83 14.76 26.21
N ALA A 776 34.47 14.73 25.03
CA ALA A 776 35.74 15.42 24.78
C ALA A 776 35.68 16.94 25.08
N LYS A 777 34.58 17.63 24.74
CA LYS A 777 34.38 19.06 25.11
C LYS A 777 34.21 19.26 26.62
N GLN A 778 33.61 18.29 27.34
CA GLN A 778 33.42 18.39 28.79
C GLN A 778 34.74 18.18 29.54
N ASN A 779 35.58 17.24 29.08
CA ASN A 779 36.84 16.89 29.72
C ASN A 779 37.97 17.90 29.42
N HIS A 780 37.90 18.61 28.28
CA HIS A 780 38.81 19.71 27.93
C HIS A 780 38.04 21.02 27.62
N PRO A 781 37.66 21.80 28.64
CA PRO A 781 37.07 23.12 28.42
C PRO A 781 38.14 24.09 27.89
N THR A 782 38.06 24.45 26.61
CA THR A 782 38.82 25.58 26.08
C THR A 782 38.38 26.88 26.75
N PRO A 783 39.30 27.82 27.05
CA PRO A 783 38.94 29.10 27.64
C PRO A 783 38.03 29.90 26.69
N PRO A 784 37.10 30.72 27.22
CA PRO A 784 36.20 31.50 26.39
C PRO A 784 36.97 32.48 25.50
N PRO A 785 36.50 32.76 24.26
CA PRO A 785 37.14 33.72 23.39
C PRO A 785 37.14 35.11 24.03
N VAL A 786 38.31 35.75 24.05
CA VAL A 786 38.50 37.07 24.64
C VAL A 786 37.61 38.08 23.90
N GLN A 787 36.69 38.71 24.64
CA GLN A 787 35.88 39.80 24.09
C GLN A 787 36.77 41.01 23.80
N SER A 788 37.01 41.28 22.52
CA SER A 788 37.67 42.52 22.10
C SER A 788 36.74 43.71 22.38
N LYS A 789 37.10 44.51 23.40
CA LYS A 789 36.38 45.74 23.74
C LYS A 789 36.49 46.76 22.60
N LYS A 790 35.53 46.77 21.68
CA LYS A 790 35.27 47.94 20.83
C LYS A 790 34.74 49.08 21.72
N ASN A 791 35.64 49.93 22.17
CA ASN A 791 35.35 51.27 22.69
C ASN A 791 36.49 52.21 22.27
N MET A 792 36.29 52.92 21.16
CA MET A 792 37.06 54.11 20.83
C MET A 792 36.11 55.03 20.08
N ASN A 793 35.88 56.22 20.64
CA ASN A 793 34.94 57.19 20.08
C ASN A 793 35.46 57.75 18.76
N TYR A 794 34.55 58.14 17.88
CA TYR A 794 34.82 59.20 16.91
C TYR A 794 33.64 60.15 16.91
N ASP A 795 33.91 61.40 17.28
CA ASP A 795 32.98 62.51 17.13
C ASP A 795 32.85 62.92 15.66
N LYS A 796 31.80 63.67 15.36
CA LYS A 796 31.62 64.30 14.05
C LYS A 796 32.59 65.48 13.90
N ASN A 797 33.18 65.65 12.72
CA ASN A 797 32.96 66.84 11.89
C ASN A 797 33.64 66.78 10.51
N ASP A 798 33.19 67.71 9.65
CA ASP A 798 33.85 68.31 8.48
C ASP A 798 34.08 67.53 7.15
N GLN A 799 33.09 67.72 6.26
CA GLN A 799 33.20 68.46 4.99
C GLN A 799 34.15 67.98 3.85
N SER A 800 33.57 67.17 2.93
CA SER A 800 33.62 67.36 1.45
C SER A 800 34.98 67.29 0.69
N PRO A 801 34.99 67.36 -0.65
CA PRO A 801 34.30 66.48 -1.60
C PRO A 801 35.28 65.77 -2.57
N TYR A 802 34.81 64.76 -3.29
CA TYR A 802 35.59 64.07 -4.34
C TYR A 802 35.65 64.85 -5.66
N GLN A 803 36.80 64.77 -6.35
CA GLN A 803 36.92 64.96 -7.80
C GLN A 803 37.47 63.68 -8.47
N GLU A 804 37.28 63.59 -9.77
CA GLU A 804 37.60 62.40 -10.59
C GLU A 804 39.06 62.39 -11.07
N GLU A 805 39.63 61.19 -11.28
CA GLU A 805 40.24 60.71 -12.55
C GLU A 805 40.70 59.24 -12.33
N LYS A 806 40.19 58.23 -13.07
CA LYS A 806 40.36 57.82 -14.49
C LYS A 806 41.46 56.77 -14.70
N MET A 807 41.17 55.84 -15.60
CA MET A 807 41.94 54.63 -15.91
C MET A 807 42.51 54.70 -17.33
N PRO A 808 43.79 54.34 -17.56
CA PRO A 808 44.33 54.14 -18.91
C PRO A 808 44.21 52.67 -19.34
N LEU A 809 43.98 52.45 -20.63
CA LEU A 809 43.92 51.13 -21.28
C LEU A 809 44.74 51.16 -22.58
N ALA A 810 45.73 50.30 -22.69
CA ALA A 810 46.51 50.07 -23.92
C ALA A 810 47.15 48.67 -23.85
N GLY A 811 47.34 47.93 -24.94
CA GLY A 811 46.93 48.22 -26.32
C GLY A 811 47.18 47.00 -27.22
N SER A 812 46.68 47.03 -28.45
CA SER A 812 46.80 45.93 -29.42
C SER A 812 47.87 46.17 -30.48
N GLN A 813 48.65 45.14 -30.78
CA GLN A 813 49.17 44.82 -32.11
C GLN A 813 48.99 43.31 -32.37
#